data_AF-A0A928LWH5-F1
#
_entry.id   AF-A0A928LWH5-F1
#
_cell.length_a   1.000
_cell.length_b   1.000
_cell.length_c   1.000
_cell.angle_alpha   90.00
_cell.angle_beta   90.00
_cell.angle_gamma   90.00
#
_symmetry.space_group_name_H-M   'P 1'
#
loop_
_entity.id
_entity.type
_entity.pdbx_description
1 polymer ?
#
loop_
_entity_poly.entity_id
_entity_poly.type
_entity_poly.pdbx_seq_one_letter_code
_entity_poly.pdbx_strand_id
1 'polypeptide(L)'
;MGEPSGCFAIMCRIFKYVLQSTKMYDRLVRVFVNNMPKYRNKEYRFMKKTIKRSLALLMALFICIGLLPTVQIAAANETVDYVTGSNGYIYNWGTREEDATFLSPNAKAFYSGNNTYDKLSSYTGGTGTSDAPNSQLYKQLKNLMVSNHKYQTTYDATRSMYQYTDCENSGKTSKKISCFYTGKEIGPSWDGGKTWNREHTWPNSKGLGGNDENDIMMLRPTDSRTNSSRGNKAYGEGSGFYDPNSASNGTLDLRGDVARIFLYVYVRWGNVNGNGQYTAWGSSGVIQSLDILLKWMKEDPVDTWELGRNDSVQSITGTRNVFVDYPEFAFLLFGKDIPANMTTPSGEAKNAVSCSHNYVAGNVVGATCTAGGYTPYTCSLCGDSYQGNITNQLGHNYVNDTCTRCNAKKAALPGNGDKVVIYAPAHDMALSATKISEYYNKGVDVSGGFGSVTANEIWVVTVNADGSYSFVSESGKKLALAGDYNSLNDTGANDDWTITPKSGADGIFYIKNVARGNYLEWYASKNNWSTYVTSDLSDLFEISFHVVKSNNQVCSHTNTRIEGASAATCTGHGHTGRTVCTACGVTVNAGSVINATGHNYVNAKCTVCGAAQPGVEQTEPTNPTNPTDPSEAPTETPTETPTETPTETPTETPTETPTETPSEPTVESPCDPPVKVPAIDPDKDPNNSTVIILIVVGVIVVAGVAVAVTLVLKKKRKAE
;
A
#
# COMPACT_ATOMS: atom_id res chain seq x y z
N MET A 1 3.73 34.68 16.06
CA MET A 1 4.80 33.93 16.78
C MET A 1 4.14 33.28 17.99
N GLY A 2 4.03 31.95 18.02
CA GLY A 2 3.40 31.19 19.10
C GLY A 2 4.26 31.09 20.38
N GLU A 3 3.61 30.70 21.48
CA GLU A 3 4.08 30.68 22.88
C GLU A 3 5.30 29.78 23.20
N PRO A 4 6.05 30.05 24.30
CA PRO A 4 6.97 29.08 24.88
C PRO A 4 6.35 28.30 26.06
N SER A 5 5.95 27.07 25.75
CA SER A 5 6.24 25.78 26.42
C SER A 5 6.52 25.70 27.94
N GLY A 6 6.04 24.60 28.53
CA GLY A 6 6.34 24.08 29.88
C GLY A 6 7.82 23.85 30.23
N CYS A 7 8.76 24.31 29.39
CA CYS A 7 10.17 24.51 29.71
C CYS A 7 10.38 25.27 31.04
N PHE A 8 9.48 26.18 31.41
CA PHE A 8 9.64 27.01 32.61
C PHE A 8 9.56 26.21 33.93
N ALA A 9 8.69 25.20 34.00
CA ALA A 9 8.57 24.33 35.18
C ALA A 9 9.74 23.35 35.30
N ILE A 10 10.29 22.91 34.16
CA ILE A 10 11.48 22.07 34.07
C ILE A 10 12.71 22.84 34.58
N MET A 11 12.83 24.12 34.22
CA MET A 11 13.88 25.02 34.70
C MET A 11 13.89 25.14 36.24
N CYS A 12 12.74 25.19 36.91
CA CYS A 12 12.67 25.22 38.38
C CYS A 12 13.13 23.91 39.06
N ARG A 13 12.94 22.74 38.42
CA ARG A 13 13.40 21.44 38.95
C ARG A 13 14.90 21.26 38.79
N ILE A 14 15.43 21.69 37.64
CA ILE A 14 16.87 21.79 37.39
C ILE A 14 17.53 22.69 38.46
N PHE A 15 16.88 23.82 38.79
CA PHE A 15 17.38 24.75 39.82
C PHE A 15 17.48 24.12 41.22
N LYS A 16 16.51 23.28 41.63
CA LYS A 16 16.55 22.55 42.91
C LYS A 16 17.63 21.46 42.95
N TYR A 17 17.88 20.78 41.83
CA TYR A 17 18.93 19.76 41.70
C TYR A 17 20.34 20.36 41.81
N VAL A 18 20.55 21.53 41.20
CA VAL A 18 21.77 22.33 41.32
C VAL A 18 21.98 22.84 42.77
N LEU A 19 20.90 23.15 43.49
CA LEU A 19 20.94 23.53 44.91
C LEU A 19 21.24 22.37 45.88
N GLN A 20 20.95 21.11 45.51
CA GLN A 20 21.28 19.92 46.31
C GLN A 20 22.73 19.46 46.10
N SER A 21 23.24 19.53 44.87
CA SER A 21 24.62 19.16 44.53
C SER A 21 25.65 20.09 45.17
N THR A 22 25.33 21.38 45.29
CA THR A 22 26.14 22.38 46.02
C THR A 22 26.20 22.12 47.53
N LYS A 23 25.09 21.67 48.17
CA LYS A 23 25.08 21.26 49.59
C LYS A 23 25.84 19.97 49.86
N MET A 24 25.85 19.03 48.90
CA MET A 24 26.60 17.78 48.98
C MET A 24 28.11 18.00 48.87
N TYR A 25 28.53 18.91 47.98
CA TYR A 25 29.92 19.37 47.87
C TYR A 25 30.43 19.97 49.19
N ASP A 26 29.64 20.81 49.83
CA ASP A 26 29.98 21.43 51.11
C ASP A 26 30.10 20.42 52.27
N ARG A 27 29.39 19.29 52.21
CA ARG A 27 29.54 18.18 53.17
C ARG A 27 30.78 17.34 52.88
N LEU A 28 31.06 17.01 51.62
CA LEU A 28 32.23 16.21 51.23
C LEU A 28 33.54 16.96 51.47
N VAL A 29 33.57 18.27 51.18
CA VAL A 29 34.70 19.13 51.52
C VAL A 29 34.90 19.20 53.03
N ARG A 30 33.83 19.30 53.84
CA ARG A 30 33.94 19.26 55.30
C ARG A 30 34.47 17.92 55.83
N VAL A 31 33.97 16.79 55.33
CA VAL A 31 34.37 15.46 55.80
C VAL A 31 35.80 15.11 55.39
N PHE A 32 36.21 15.39 54.15
CA PHE A 32 37.55 15.02 53.65
C PHE A 32 38.63 16.05 53.96
N VAL A 33 38.32 17.35 53.97
CA VAL A 33 39.33 18.40 54.14
C VAL A 33 39.52 18.79 55.60
N ASN A 34 38.49 18.67 56.45
CA ASN A 34 38.61 19.06 57.87
C ASN A 34 39.03 17.92 58.80
N ASN A 35 38.92 16.65 58.40
CA ASN A 35 39.40 15.49 59.18
C ASN A 35 40.84 15.04 58.83
N MET A 36 41.57 15.77 57.97
CA MET A 36 42.97 15.46 57.68
C MET A 36 43.90 16.01 58.78
N PRO A 37 44.87 15.22 59.30
CA PRO A 37 45.83 15.70 60.28
C PRO A 37 46.68 16.84 59.71
N LYS A 38 46.80 17.94 60.47
CA LYS A 38 47.53 19.15 60.07
C LYS A 38 49.03 18.92 60.21
N TYR A 39 49.74 18.84 59.09
CA TYR A 39 51.20 18.80 59.06
C TYR A 39 51.79 20.03 58.38
N ARG A 40 52.85 20.59 58.97
CA ARG A 40 53.66 21.68 58.42
C ARG A 40 54.59 21.14 57.33
N ASN A 41 54.11 20.97 56.10
CA ASN A 41 55.03 20.74 54.99
C ASN A 41 54.50 21.17 53.62
N LYS A 42 55.45 21.47 52.72
CA LYS A 42 55.20 21.95 51.35
C LYS A 42 54.38 20.95 50.53
N GLU A 43 54.56 19.66 50.78
CA GLU A 43 53.81 18.55 50.15
C GLU A 43 52.33 18.51 50.56
N TYR A 44 52.00 18.89 51.80
CA TYR A 44 50.61 18.96 52.28
C TYR A 44 49.81 20.05 51.53
N ARG A 45 50.45 21.20 51.26
CA ARG A 45 49.83 22.28 50.46
C ARG A 45 49.60 21.85 49.01
N PHE A 46 50.50 21.04 48.45
CA PHE A 46 50.35 20.49 47.11
C PHE A 46 49.18 19.49 47.04
N MET A 47 49.12 18.50 47.93
CA MET A 47 48.01 17.53 47.96
C MET A 47 46.64 18.19 48.18
N LYS A 48 46.54 19.17 49.08
CA LYS A 48 45.29 19.92 49.30
C LYS A 48 44.84 20.69 48.06
N LYS A 49 45.80 21.20 47.26
CA LYS A 49 45.52 21.89 46.00
C LYS A 49 45.08 20.90 44.90
N THR A 50 45.69 19.73 44.85
CA THR A 50 45.34 18.67 43.90
C THR A 50 43.96 18.08 44.17
N ILE A 51 43.64 17.75 45.42
CA ILE A 51 42.31 17.22 45.81
C ILE A 51 41.20 18.24 45.54
N LYS A 52 41.44 19.53 45.81
CA LYS A 52 40.48 20.59 45.48
C LYS A 52 40.24 20.71 43.97
N ARG A 53 41.29 20.58 43.15
CA ARG A 53 41.18 20.60 41.68
C ARG A 53 40.43 19.37 41.14
N SER A 54 40.69 18.18 41.70
CA SER A 54 39.98 16.95 41.33
C SER A 54 38.50 16.98 41.73
N LEU A 55 38.16 17.52 42.90
CA LEU A 55 36.75 17.70 43.31
C LEU A 55 36.03 18.76 42.45
N ALA A 56 36.73 19.82 42.04
CA ALA A 56 36.17 20.83 41.14
C ALA A 56 35.92 20.27 39.73
N LEU A 57 36.82 19.42 39.21
CA LEU A 57 36.65 18.71 37.95
C LEU A 57 35.49 17.72 37.99
N LEU A 58 35.31 16.99 39.09
CA LEU A 58 34.15 16.11 39.30
C LEU A 58 32.83 16.88 39.37
N MET A 59 32.81 18.04 40.04
CA MET A 59 31.61 18.88 40.07
C MET A 59 31.31 19.49 38.69
N ALA A 60 32.32 19.90 37.94
CA ALA A 60 32.17 20.35 36.56
C ALA A 60 31.63 19.21 35.66
N LEU A 61 32.09 17.98 35.84
CA LEU A 61 31.57 16.80 35.13
C LEU A 61 30.11 16.52 35.47
N PHE A 62 29.71 16.65 36.75
CA PHE A 62 28.31 16.51 37.20
C PHE A 62 27.40 17.64 36.68
N ILE A 63 27.91 18.86 36.57
CA ILE A 63 27.20 19.99 35.96
C ILE A 63 27.08 19.76 34.45
N CYS A 64 28.12 19.26 33.77
CA CYS A 64 28.05 18.90 32.35
C CYS A 64 27.10 17.73 32.07
N ILE A 65 27.00 16.73 32.96
CA ILE A 65 26.05 15.62 32.83
C ILE A 65 24.61 16.07 33.19
N GLY A 66 24.45 17.05 34.09
CA GLY A 66 23.16 17.70 34.36
C GLY A 66 22.74 18.76 33.32
N LEU A 67 23.67 19.16 32.45
CA LEU A 67 23.47 20.05 31.29
C LEU A 67 23.42 19.29 29.96
N LEU A 68 23.75 17.99 29.94
CA LEU A 68 23.31 17.14 28.84
C LEU A 68 21.78 17.18 28.88
N PRO A 69 21.10 17.56 27.80
CA PRO A 69 19.67 17.40 27.75
C PRO A 69 19.42 15.90 27.84
N THR A 70 19.08 15.41 29.03
CA THR A 70 18.27 14.19 29.12
C THR A 70 16.95 14.58 28.49
N VAL A 71 16.88 14.37 27.18
CA VAL A 71 15.63 14.22 26.48
C VAL A 71 14.99 12.97 27.09
N GLN A 72 14.34 13.15 28.25
CA GLN A 72 13.21 12.31 28.56
C GLN A 72 12.18 12.66 27.49
N ILE A 73 12.13 11.83 26.46
CA ILE A 73 10.94 11.69 25.63
C ILE A 73 9.86 11.23 26.61
N ALA A 74 9.19 12.17 27.27
CA ALA A 74 7.84 11.93 27.69
C ALA A 74 7.09 11.75 26.39
N ALA A 75 6.75 10.50 26.04
CA ALA A 75 5.64 10.29 25.14
C ALA A 75 4.50 11.15 25.71
N ALA A 76 4.05 12.16 24.96
CA ALA A 76 2.84 12.86 25.32
C ALA A 76 1.78 11.76 25.44
N ASN A 77 1.31 11.49 26.66
CA ASN A 77 0.17 10.63 26.83
C ASN A 77 -0.99 11.48 26.32
N GLU A 78 -1.30 11.38 25.04
CA GLU A 78 -2.48 12.01 24.48
C GLU A 78 -3.69 11.51 25.27
N THR A 79 -4.31 12.45 25.97
CA THR A 79 -5.51 12.21 26.75
C THR A 79 -6.69 12.41 25.81
N VAL A 80 -7.35 11.32 25.45
CA VAL A 80 -8.63 11.38 24.75
C VAL A 80 -9.71 11.74 25.76
N ASP A 81 -10.39 12.87 25.56
CA ASP A 81 -11.50 13.31 26.39
C ASP A 81 -12.80 12.61 25.96
N TYR A 82 -13.07 11.46 26.56
CA TYR A 82 -14.26 10.67 26.24
C TYR A 82 -15.55 11.35 26.67
N VAL A 83 -16.45 11.58 25.70
CA VAL A 83 -17.85 11.91 25.98
C VAL A 83 -18.63 10.61 26.13
N THR A 84 -19.39 10.47 27.22
CA THR A 84 -20.21 9.28 27.48
C THR A 84 -21.69 9.61 27.53
N GLY A 85 -22.50 8.68 27.03
CA GLY A 85 -23.96 8.72 27.18
C GLY A 85 -24.38 8.39 28.61
N SER A 86 -25.65 8.60 28.94
CA SER A 86 -26.22 8.26 30.26
C SER A 86 -26.13 6.76 30.59
N ASN A 87 -25.95 5.91 29.58
CA ASN A 87 -25.72 4.47 29.68
C ASN A 87 -24.24 4.09 29.86
N GLY A 88 -23.33 5.07 29.88
CA GLY A 88 -21.89 4.87 29.98
C GLY A 88 -21.19 4.52 28.66
N TYR A 89 -21.90 4.46 27.54
CA TYR A 89 -21.28 4.22 26.24
C TYR A 89 -20.54 5.44 25.75
N ILE A 90 -19.37 5.22 25.16
CA ILE A 90 -18.52 6.25 24.59
C ILE A 90 -19.08 6.62 23.21
N TYR A 91 -19.19 7.92 22.94
CA TYR A 91 -19.46 8.44 21.61
C TYR A 91 -18.19 8.41 20.77
N ASN A 92 -18.33 8.15 19.46
CA ASN A 92 -17.21 8.25 18.53
C ASN A 92 -16.67 9.68 18.58
N TRP A 93 -15.38 9.79 18.86
CA TRP A 93 -14.70 11.05 19.12
C TRP A 93 -13.81 11.51 17.98
N GLY A 94 -13.53 10.63 17.01
CA GLY A 94 -12.58 10.87 15.95
C GLY A 94 -13.13 11.68 14.78
N THR A 95 -12.25 11.90 13.80
CA THR A 95 -12.52 12.59 12.53
C THR A 95 -12.12 11.67 11.37
N ARG A 96 -12.93 11.63 10.32
CA ARG A 96 -12.61 10.84 9.13
C ARG A 96 -11.37 11.39 8.42
N GLU A 97 -10.57 10.51 7.86
CA GLU A 97 -9.37 10.84 7.06
C GLU A 97 -8.28 11.60 7.86
N GLU A 98 -8.39 11.65 9.18
CA GLU A 98 -7.35 12.18 10.07
C GLU A 98 -6.53 11.00 10.60
N ASP A 99 -5.34 10.75 10.05
CA ASP A 99 -4.45 9.67 10.45
C ASP A 99 -4.29 9.56 11.98
N ALA A 100 -4.55 8.37 12.53
CA ALA A 100 -4.29 8.06 13.92
C ALA A 100 -2.83 7.63 14.10
N THR A 101 -2.08 8.43 14.86
CA THR A 101 -0.66 8.16 15.16
C THR A 101 -0.40 7.79 16.63
N PHE A 102 -1.45 7.41 17.35
CA PHE A 102 -1.40 7.06 18.76
C PHE A 102 -2.44 6.00 19.15
N LEU A 103 -2.14 5.20 20.18
CA LEU A 103 -3.12 4.31 20.80
C LEU A 103 -3.99 5.08 21.79
N SER A 104 -5.30 4.88 21.69
CA SER A 104 -6.24 5.42 22.67
C SER A 104 -5.98 4.84 24.08
N PRO A 105 -6.36 5.55 25.16
CA PRO A 105 -6.28 5.01 26.52
C PRO A 105 -6.96 3.64 26.67
N ASN A 106 -8.11 3.46 26.01
CA ASN A 106 -8.85 2.20 26.02
C ASN A 106 -8.14 1.08 25.27
N ALA A 107 -7.49 1.38 24.13
CA ALA A 107 -6.62 0.43 23.45
C ALA A 107 -5.46 0.02 24.37
N LYS A 108 -4.71 0.98 24.93
CA LYS A 108 -3.59 0.70 25.86
C LYS A 108 -3.98 -0.22 27.01
N ALA A 109 -5.17 -0.02 27.60
CA ALA A 109 -5.68 -0.86 28.68
C ALA A 109 -6.05 -2.29 28.24
N PHE A 110 -6.49 -2.47 26.98
CA PHE A 110 -6.89 -3.76 26.42
C PHE A 110 -5.70 -4.72 26.23
N TYR A 111 -4.52 -4.18 25.89
CA TYR A 111 -3.30 -4.95 25.61
C TYR A 111 -2.36 -5.01 26.81
N SER A 112 -2.73 -5.79 27.82
CA SER A 112 -1.95 -5.94 29.06
C SER A 112 -1.48 -7.37 29.32
N GLY A 113 -0.46 -7.50 30.17
CA GLY A 113 0.08 -8.80 30.60
C GLY A 113 0.64 -9.64 29.43
N ASN A 114 0.06 -10.82 29.20
CA ASN A 114 0.49 -11.69 28.09
C ASN A 114 -0.07 -11.27 26.72
N ASN A 115 -0.85 -10.19 26.67
CA ASN A 115 -1.48 -9.67 25.46
C ASN A 115 -0.85 -8.34 25.01
N THR A 116 0.35 -7.99 25.48
CA THR A 116 1.08 -6.83 24.95
C THR A 116 1.44 -7.03 23.49
N TYR A 117 1.70 -5.93 22.77
CA TYR A 117 2.14 -5.98 21.38
C TYR A 117 3.37 -6.88 21.21
N ASP A 118 4.46 -6.63 21.95
CA ASP A 118 5.69 -7.43 21.91
C ASP A 118 5.45 -8.93 22.08
N LYS A 119 4.51 -9.29 22.95
CA LYS A 119 4.18 -10.70 23.18
C LYS A 119 3.39 -11.28 22.02
N LEU A 120 2.37 -10.55 21.55
CA LEU A 120 1.53 -10.99 20.45
C LEU A 120 2.32 -11.09 19.15
N SER A 121 3.12 -10.07 18.82
CA SER A 121 3.96 -10.01 17.61
C SER A 121 5.05 -11.09 17.58
N SER A 122 5.44 -11.64 18.73
CA SER A 122 6.38 -12.76 18.81
C SER A 122 5.82 -14.12 18.36
N TYR A 123 4.50 -14.28 18.29
CA TYR A 123 3.89 -15.53 17.84
C TYR A 123 3.97 -15.69 16.33
N THR A 124 4.17 -16.92 15.87
CA THR A 124 4.28 -17.20 14.44
C THR A 124 2.93 -17.07 13.73
N GLY A 125 2.91 -16.34 12.61
CA GLY A 125 1.83 -16.31 11.64
C GLY A 125 1.83 -17.50 10.68
N GLY A 126 0.92 -17.49 9.72
CA GLY A 126 0.93 -18.41 8.57
C GLY A 126 1.91 -17.94 7.48
N THR A 127 1.99 -18.68 6.39
CA THR A 127 2.74 -18.33 5.16
C THR A 127 1.82 -17.79 4.06
N GLY A 128 0.51 -17.92 4.25
CA GLY A 128 -0.52 -17.38 3.36
C GLY A 128 -1.94 -17.63 3.89
N THR A 129 -2.92 -17.58 3.01
CA THR A 129 -4.35 -17.61 3.40
C THR A 129 -4.85 -18.98 3.87
N SER A 130 -4.16 -20.06 3.48
CA SER A 130 -4.54 -21.45 3.79
C SER A 130 -4.13 -21.90 5.18
N ASP A 131 -3.03 -21.37 5.72
CA ASP A 131 -2.43 -21.81 6.98
C ASP A 131 -2.51 -20.75 8.09
N ALA A 132 -2.76 -19.47 7.76
CA ALA A 132 -2.98 -18.41 8.74
C ALA A 132 -4.02 -18.77 9.83
N PRO A 133 -5.19 -19.38 9.54
CA PRO A 133 -6.15 -19.79 10.57
C PRO A 133 -5.62 -20.81 11.59
N ASN A 134 -4.54 -21.51 11.25
CA ASN A 134 -3.91 -22.52 12.11
C ASN A 134 -2.70 -21.98 12.89
N SER A 135 -2.24 -20.77 12.55
CA SER A 135 -1.06 -20.14 13.13
C SER A 135 -1.21 -19.84 14.63
N GLN A 136 -0.08 -19.62 15.32
CA GLN A 136 -0.09 -19.26 16.73
C GLN A 136 -0.70 -17.87 16.92
N LEU A 137 -0.28 -16.91 16.10
CA LEU A 137 -0.75 -15.53 16.18
C LEU A 137 -2.28 -15.44 16.00
N TYR A 138 -2.85 -16.12 15.00
CA TYR A 138 -4.30 -16.16 14.78
C TYR A 138 -5.05 -16.60 16.04
N LYS A 139 -4.60 -17.69 16.67
CA LYS A 139 -5.23 -18.25 17.88
C LYS A 139 -5.15 -17.26 19.05
N GLN A 140 -4.03 -16.58 19.24
CA GLN A 140 -3.87 -15.61 20.33
C GLN A 140 -4.73 -14.37 20.11
N LEU A 141 -4.74 -13.79 18.90
CA LEU A 141 -5.61 -12.66 18.57
C LEU A 141 -7.09 -13.02 18.71
N LYS A 142 -7.49 -14.20 18.22
CA LYS A 142 -8.86 -14.71 18.41
C LYS A 142 -9.21 -14.84 19.88
N ASN A 143 -8.35 -15.46 20.69
CA ASN A 143 -8.58 -15.64 22.12
C ASN A 143 -8.69 -14.30 22.86
N LEU A 144 -7.84 -13.33 22.51
CA LEU A 144 -7.89 -11.98 23.08
C LEU A 144 -9.26 -11.31 22.81
N MET A 145 -9.72 -11.35 21.56
CA MET A 145 -11.01 -10.76 21.19
C MET A 145 -12.22 -11.51 21.76
N VAL A 146 -12.16 -12.84 21.83
CA VAL A 146 -13.24 -13.68 22.39
C VAL A 146 -13.34 -13.50 23.91
N SER A 147 -12.22 -13.55 24.62
CA SER A 147 -12.21 -13.49 26.09
C SER A 147 -12.64 -12.12 26.65
N ASN A 148 -12.44 -11.05 25.89
CA ASN A 148 -12.88 -9.71 26.26
C ASN A 148 -14.29 -9.36 25.78
N HIS A 149 -14.93 -10.20 24.95
CA HIS A 149 -16.30 -9.95 24.51
C HIS A 149 -17.28 -10.24 25.65
N LYS A 150 -17.76 -9.19 26.31
CA LYS A 150 -18.63 -9.26 27.49
C LYS A 150 -20.12 -9.23 27.13
N TYR A 151 -20.48 -8.49 26.09
CA TYR A 151 -21.88 -8.28 25.70
C TYR A 151 -22.06 -8.45 24.19
N GLN A 152 -22.79 -9.50 23.83
CA GLN A 152 -23.20 -9.73 22.45
C GLN A 152 -24.40 -8.82 22.13
N THR A 153 -24.25 -7.94 21.15
CA THR A 153 -25.37 -7.17 20.60
C THR A 153 -26.34 -8.07 19.86
N THR A 154 -27.59 -7.62 19.70
CA THR A 154 -28.55 -8.26 18.77
C THR A 154 -28.66 -7.43 17.50
N TYR A 155 -29.03 -8.06 16.39
CA TYR A 155 -29.21 -7.38 15.10
C TYR A 155 -30.12 -6.14 15.21
N ASP A 156 -31.15 -6.21 16.04
CA ASP A 156 -32.09 -5.13 16.24
C ASP A 156 -31.63 -4.04 17.21
N ALA A 157 -30.84 -4.40 18.23
CA ALA A 157 -30.28 -3.44 19.19
C ALA A 157 -29.23 -2.52 18.54
N THR A 158 -28.47 -3.02 17.56
CA THR A 158 -27.41 -2.26 16.86
C THR A 158 -27.90 -0.93 16.28
N ARG A 159 -29.16 -0.86 15.83
CA ARG A 159 -29.78 0.38 15.31
C ARG A 159 -29.71 1.54 16.29
N SER A 160 -29.92 1.25 17.57
CA SER A 160 -29.86 2.26 18.64
C SER A 160 -28.44 2.58 19.09
N MET A 161 -27.45 1.80 18.65
CA MET A 161 -26.05 1.97 19.05
C MET A 161 -25.25 2.83 18.07
N TYR A 162 -25.70 2.98 16.82
CA TYR A 162 -25.04 3.84 15.83
C TYR A 162 -24.99 5.32 16.23
N GLN A 163 -25.91 5.77 17.09
CA GLN A 163 -25.83 7.11 17.68
C GLN A 163 -24.61 7.31 18.59
N TYR A 164 -23.90 6.23 18.95
CA TYR A 164 -22.64 6.26 19.69
C TYR A 164 -21.48 5.86 18.78
N THR A 165 -21.58 4.73 18.06
CA THR A 165 -20.45 4.17 17.31
C THR A 165 -20.17 4.88 16.00
N ASP A 166 -21.17 5.51 15.40
CA ASP A 166 -21.07 6.11 14.07
C ASP A 166 -21.59 7.56 14.07
N CYS A 167 -21.60 8.25 15.23
CA CYS A 167 -22.03 9.65 15.34
C CYS A 167 -20.97 10.64 14.84
N GLU A 168 -21.39 11.65 14.06
CA GLU A 168 -20.50 12.73 13.59
C GLU A 168 -20.40 13.86 14.63
N ASN A 169 -19.17 14.26 14.93
CA ASN A 169 -18.77 15.38 15.80
C ASN A 169 -18.79 15.11 17.32
N SER A 170 -17.58 15.03 17.89
CA SER A 170 -17.23 14.84 19.30
C SER A 170 -17.89 15.90 20.21
N GLY A 171 -19.07 15.60 20.73
CA GLY A 171 -19.64 16.30 21.90
C GLY A 171 -20.76 17.31 21.65
N LYS A 172 -21.56 17.22 20.58
CA LYS A 172 -22.76 18.05 20.45
C LYS A 172 -24.02 17.20 20.26
N THR A 173 -25.13 17.74 20.73
CA THR A 173 -26.54 17.32 20.60
C THR A 173 -27.02 17.00 19.18
N SER A 174 -26.12 17.03 18.20
CA SER A 174 -26.28 16.49 16.85
C SER A 174 -26.67 15.02 16.93
N LYS A 175 -27.90 14.75 16.51
CA LYS A 175 -28.45 13.40 16.41
C LYS A 175 -27.90 12.65 15.18
N LYS A 176 -26.88 13.13 14.46
CA LYS A 176 -26.52 12.54 13.16
C LYS A 176 -25.56 11.36 13.27
N ILE A 177 -25.69 10.42 12.35
CA ILE A 177 -24.77 9.31 12.15
C ILE A 177 -24.14 9.40 10.76
N SER A 178 -22.89 9.00 10.64
CA SER A 178 -22.13 8.94 9.40
C SER A 178 -22.56 7.73 8.58
N CYS A 179 -22.98 7.96 7.34
CA CYS A 179 -23.14 6.88 6.38
C CYS A 179 -21.79 6.25 6.07
N PHE A 180 -21.65 4.94 6.23
CA PHE A 180 -20.35 4.27 6.10
C PHE A 180 -19.65 4.52 4.76
N TYR A 181 -20.31 4.21 3.64
CA TYR A 181 -19.68 4.32 2.31
C TYR A 181 -19.65 5.74 1.72
N THR A 182 -20.46 6.67 2.24
CA THR A 182 -20.62 8.00 1.60
C THR A 182 -20.20 9.16 2.48
N GLY A 183 -19.97 8.93 3.79
CA GLY A 183 -19.71 9.98 4.78
C GLY A 183 -20.89 10.92 5.04
N LYS A 184 -22.02 10.75 4.34
CA LYS A 184 -23.17 11.65 4.48
C LYS A 184 -23.77 11.52 5.88
N GLU A 185 -24.09 12.67 6.48
CA GLU A 185 -24.82 12.72 7.75
C GLU A 185 -26.28 12.28 7.58
N ILE A 186 -26.66 11.21 8.28
CA ILE A 186 -28.01 10.66 8.30
C ILE A 186 -28.62 10.85 9.69
N GLY A 187 -29.95 11.03 9.77
CA GLY A 187 -30.65 11.01 11.07
C GLY A 187 -30.52 9.64 11.76
N PRO A 188 -30.47 9.57 13.09
CA PRO A 188 -30.16 8.32 13.80
C PRO A 188 -31.41 7.45 13.97
N SER A 189 -32.58 8.05 13.73
CA SER A 189 -33.87 7.44 13.97
C SER A 189 -34.11 6.36 12.93
N TRP A 190 -34.47 5.18 13.41
CA TRP A 190 -34.88 4.09 12.54
C TRP A 190 -36.25 4.37 11.94
N ASP A 191 -36.33 4.46 10.62
CA ASP A 191 -37.55 4.77 9.87
C ASP A 191 -38.10 3.56 9.08
N GLY A 192 -37.70 2.35 9.49
CA GLY A 192 -38.05 1.12 8.79
C GLY A 192 -37.12 0.78 7.62
N GLY A 193 -35.92 1.37 7.57
CA GLY A 193 -34.95 1.08 6.52
C GLY A 193 -35.10 1.95 5.27
N LYS A 194 -35.83 3.06 5.36
CA LYS A 194 -36.13 3.93 4.22
C LYS A 194 -34.95 4.85 3.92
N THR A 195 -34.41 5.50 4.95
CA THR A 195 -33.27 6.41 4.79
C THR A 195 -31.95 5.64 4.84
N TRP A 196 -31.80 4.75 5.81
CA TRP A 196 -30.60 3.94 5.99
C TRP A 196 -30.97 2.55 6.48
N ASN A 197 -30.12 1.58 6.18
CA ASN A 197 -30.19 0.21 6.67
C ASN A 197 -28.82 -0.26 7.18
N ARG A 198 -28.76 -1.49 7.66
CA ARG A 198 -27.54 -2.08 8.22
C ARG A 198 -26.76 -2.77 7.10
N GLU A 199 -25.56 -2.30 6.86
CA GLU A 199 -24.57 -2.92 5.99
C GLU A 199 -23.85 -4.04 6.73
N HIS A 200 -23.91 -5.24 6.16
CA HIS A 200 -23.06 -6.36 6.54
C HIS A 200 -21.80 -6.30 5.68
N THR A 201 -20.75 -5.67 6.19
CA THR A 201 -19.49 -5.53 5.45
C THR A 201 -18.92 -6.89 5.05
N TRP A 202 -19.08 -7.92 5.89
CA TRP A 202 -19.07 -9.32 5.45
C TRP A 202 -20.51 -9.76 5.11
N PRO A 203 -20.89 -9.92 3.82
CA PRO A 203 -22.29 -10.12 3.45
C PRO A 203 -22.92 -11.32 4.14
N ASN A 204 -24.18 -11.19 4.57
CA ASN A 204 -24.90 -12.28 5.24
C ASN A 204 -25.01 -13.56 4.37
N SER A 205 -25.14 -13.39 3.05
CA SER A 205 -25.14 -14.52 2.10
C SER A 205 -23.81 -15.29 2.06
N LYS A 206 -22.75 -14.70 2.59
CA LYS A 206 -21.39 -15.25 2.74
C LYS A 206 -21.03 -15.47 4.23
N GLY A 207 -22.01 -15.29 5.12
CA GLY A 207 -21.85 -15.30 6.57
C GLY A 207 -21.32 -16.62 7.12
N LEU A 208 -20.91 -16.60 8.38
CA LEU A 208 -20.16 -17.68 9.02
C LEU A 208 -21.03 -18.58 9.90
N GLY A 209 -22.35 -18.40 9.85
CA GLY A 209 -23.34 -19.33 10.36
C GLY A 209 -23.61 -19.22 11.86
N GLY A 210 -23.78 -18.00 12.40
CA GLY A 210 -24.22 -17.83 13.78
C GLY A 210 -24.37 -16.38 14.24
N ASN A 211 -23.72 -16.07 15.37
CA ASN A 211 -23.83 -14.77 16.04
C ASN A 211 -23.03 -13.64 15.35
N ASP A 212 -22.24 -13.95 14.32
CA ASP A 212 -21.50 -12.99 13.51
C ASP A 212 -22.42 -11.95 12.87
N GLU A 213 -23.64 -12.36 12.52
CA GLU A 213 -24.66 -11.48 11.93
C GLU A 213 -25.09 -10.33 12.85
N ASN A 214 -24.81 -10.44 14.16
CA ASN A 214 -25.17 -9.43 15.16
C ASN A 214 -23.98 -8.54 15.58
N ASP A 215 -22.79 -8.74 15.02
CA ASP A 215 -21.56 -8.10 15.48
C ASP A 215 -21.48 -6.63 14.99
N ILE A 216 -21.64 -5.70 15.93
CA ILE A 216 -21.64 -4.27 15.65
C ILE A 216 -20.30 -3.75 15.09
N MET A 217 -19.18 -4.47 15.29
CA MET A 217 -17.91 -4.07 14.69
C MET A 217 -17.98 -4.10 13.17
N MET A 218 -18.64 -5.14 12.64
CA MET A 218 -18.84 -5.38 11.21
C MET A 218 -20.06 -4.64 10.65
N LEU A 219 -21.13 -4.54 11.43
CA LEU A 219 -22.37 -3.91 11.00
C LEU A 219 -22.23 -2.38 10.96
N ARG A 220 -22.49 -1.78 9.80
CA ARG A 220 -22.36 -0.33 9.59
C ARG A 220 -23.69 0.31 9.17
N PRO A 221 -24.01 1.55 9.56
CA PRO A 221 -25.16 2.26 9.01
C PRO A 221 -24.82 2.80 7.61
N THR A 222 -25.65 2.48 6.62
CA THR A 222 -25.45 2.91 5.23
C THR A 222 -26.78 3.35 4.65
N ASP A 223 -26.78 4.36 3.78
CA ASP A 223 -27.98 4.72 3.03
C ASP A 223 -28.49 3.52 2.21
N SER A 224 -29.81 3.35 2.18
CA SER A 224 -30.40 2.10 1.70
C SER A 224 -30.14 1.81 0.22
N ARG A 225 -29.90 2.86 -0.59
CA ARG A 225 -29.58 2.73 -2.01
C ARG A 225 -28.16 2.20 -2.19
N THR A 226 -27.18 2.81 -1.53
CA THR A 226 -25.77 2.37 -1.63
C THR A 226 -25.61 0.95 -1.14
N ASN A 227 -26.22 0.58 -0.01
CA ASN A 227 -26.18 -0.81 0.48
C ASN A 227 -26.78 -1.79 -0.56
N SER A 228 -27.96 -1.47 -1.11
CA SER A 228 -28.57 -2.31 -2.16
C SER A 228 -27.69 -2.44 -3.41
N SER A 229 -27.00 -1.37 -3.82
CA SER A 229 -26.08 -1.37 -4.96
C SER A 229 -24.78 -2.15 -4.71
N ARG A 230 -24.28 -2.15 -3.46
CA ARG A 230 -23.13 -2.95 -3.02
C ARG A 230 -23.47 -4.44 -3.07
N GLY A 231 -24.65 -4.82 -2.57
CA GLY A 231 -25.14 -6.19 -2.58
C GLY A 231 -24.21 -7.13 -1.81
N ASN A 232 -23.73 -8.20 -2.45
CA ASN A 232 -22.79 -9.15 -1.86
C ASN A 232 -21.45 -9.22 -2.62
N LYS A 233 -21.14 -8.22 -3.45
CA LYS A 233 -19.92 -8.19 -4.27
C LYS A 233 -18.68 -8.28 -3.37
N ALA A 234 -17.67 -9.02 -3.86
CA ALA A 234 -16.36 -9.04 -3.21
C ALA A 234 -15.74 -7.64 -3.29
N TYR A 235 -15.13 -7.19 -2.21
CA TYR A 235 -14.32 -5.97 -2.26
C TYR A 235 -13.06 -6.21 -3.08
N GLY A 236 -12.63 -5.19 -3.80
CA GLY A 236 -11.39 -5.23 -4.57
C GLY A 236 -11.36 -4.16 -5.64
N GLU A 237 -10.37 -4.27 -6.52
CA GLU A 237 -10.11 -3.32 -7.58
C GLU A 237 -10.38 -3.96 -8.96
N GLY A 238 -10.82 -3.13 -9.91
CA GLY A 238 -11.10 -3.55 -11.28
C GLY A 238 -12.51 -4.12 -11.50
N SER A 239 -12.73 -4.67 -12.69
CA SER A 239 -14.04 -5.17 -13.10
C SER A 239 -14.49 -6.38 -12.26
N GLY A 240 -15.77 -6.38 -11.86
CA GLY A 240 -16.36 -7.45 -11.07
C GLY A 240 -16.18 -7.36 -9.56
N PHE A 241 -15.44 -6.36 -9.07
CA PHE A 241 -15.26 -6.09 -7.63
C PHE A 241 -15.96 -4.79 -7.21
N TYR A 242 -16.18 -4.64 -5.91
CA TYR A 242 -16.71 -3.41 -5.32
C TYR A 242 -15.60 -2.65 -4.61
N ASP A 243 -15.21 -1.51 -5.17
CA ASP A 243 -14.32 -0.56 -4.51
C ASP A 243 -15.14 0.27 -3.51
N PRO A 244 -14.84 0.21 -2.19
CA PRO A 244 -15.61 0.94 -1.18
C PRO A 244 -15.56 2.46 -1.36
N ASN A 245 -14.57 3.00 -2.08
CA ASN A 245 -14.42 4.44 -2.33
C ASN A 245 -15.37 4.93 -3.45
N SER A 246 -16.01 4.01 -4.18
CA SER A 246 -16.87 4.35 -5.32
C SER A 246 -18.10 5.16 -4.93
N ALA A 247 -18.66 4.93 -3.75
CA ALA A 247 -19.89 5.59 -3.31
C ALA A 247 -19.67 7.02 -2.79
N SER A 248 -18.50 7.30 -2.23
CA SER A 248 -18.04 8.64 -1.88
C SER A 248 -17.49 9.40 -3.08
N ASN A 249 -17.38 8.77 -4.26
CA ASN A 249 -16.69 9.31 -5.43
C ASN A 249 -15.23 9.70 -5.10
N GLY A 250 -14.56 8.89 -4.27
CA GLY A 250 -13.18 9.07 -3.86
C GLY A 250 -12.93 10.16 -2.82
N THR A 251 -13.97 10.76 -2.22
CA THR A 251 -13.77 11.75 -1.14
C THR A 251 -13.44 11.12 0.21
N LEU A 252 -13.65 9.82 0.35
CA LEU A 252 -13.22 9.02 1.50
C LEU A 252 -12.35 7.88 0.99
N ASP A 253 -11.29 7.54 1.71
CA ASP A 253 -10.63 6.26 1.57
C ASP A 253 -11.17 5.30 2.64
N LEU A 254 -11.78 4.20 2.20
CA LEU A 254 -12.41 3.19 3.05
C LEU A 254 -11.82 1.80 2.81
N ARG A 255 -10.75 1.74 2.01
CA ARG A 255 -10.12 0.50 1.60
C ARG A 255 -9.45 -0.18 2.79
N GLY A 256 -8.71 0.58 3.57
CA GLY A 256 -8.13 0.21 4.85
C GLY A 256 -9.20 -0.14 5.87
N ASP A 257 -10.25 0.68 5.99
CA ASP A 257 -11.38 0.42 6.92
C ASP A 257 -11.98 -0.96 6.68
N VAL A 258 -12.33 -1.23 5.42
CA VAL A 258 -12.89 -2.50 4.99
C VAL A 258 -11.90 -3.64 5.22
N ALA A 259 -10.61 -3.44 4.94
CA ALA A 259 -9.57 -4.43 5.17
C ALA A 259 -9.45 -4.80 6.66
N ARG A 260 -9.46 -3.81 7.55
CA ARG A 260 -9.40 -3.99 9.01
C ARG A 260 -10.65 -4.69 9.55
N ILE A 261 -11.84 -4.33 9.06
CA ILE A 261 -13.08 -5.00 9.45
C ILE A 261 -13.09 -6.46 8.95
N PHE A 262 -12.65 -6.69 7.70
CA PHE A 262 -12.52 -8.02 7.15
C PHE A 262 -11.62 -8.90 8.02
N LEU A 263 -10.44 -8.40 8.41
CA LEU A 263 -9.49 -9.12 9.25
C LEU A 263 -10.05 -9.43 10.63
N TYR A 264 -10.76 -8.48 11.23
CA TYR A 264 -11.48 -8.72 12.48
C TYR A 264 -12.44 -9.89 12.35
N VAL A 265 -13.31 -9.89 11.33
CA VAL A 265 -14.27 -10.98 11.13
C VAL A 265 -13.55 -12.31 10.84
N TYR A 266 -12.55 -12.28 9.95
CA TYR A 266 -11.75 -13.44 9.57
C TYR A 266 -11.12 -14.13 10.78
N VAL A 267 -10.56 -13.37 11.73
CA VAL A 267 -9.92 -13.94 12.93
C VAL A 267 -10.93 -14.26 14.02
N ARG A 268 -11.87 -13.35 14.30
CA ARG A 268 -12.82 -13.49 15.40
C ARG A 268 -13.83 -14.60 15.16
N TRP A 269 -14.35 -14.70 13.94
CA TRP A 269 -15.43 -15.61 13.57
C TRP A 269 -14.93 -16.78 12.72
N GLY A 270 -13.90 -16.57 11.90
CA GLY A 270 -13.32 -17.58 11.02
C GLY A 270 -13.56 -17.26 9.55
N ASN A 271 -13.37 -18.24 8.67
CA ASN A 271 -13.57 -18.08 7.23
C ASN A 271 -14.37 -19.20 6.58
N VAL A 272 -14.92 -20.11 7.37
CA VAL A 272 -15.71 -21.26 6.92
C VAL A 272 -17.15 -21.06 7.35
N ASN A 273 -18.09 -21.11 6.42
CA ASN A 273 -19.52 -21.01 6.73
C ASN A 273 -20.09 -22.31 7.33
N GLY A 274 -21.36 -22.28 7.74
CA GLY A 274 -22.05 -23.44 8.31
C GLY A 274 -22.13 -24.66 7.38
N ASN A 275 -21.86 -24.49 6.08
CA ASN A 275 -21.81 -25.57 5.08
C ASN A 275 -20.38 -26.07 4.80
N GLY A 276 -19.37 -25.61 5.55
CA GLY A 276 -17.98 -26.01 5.34
C GLY A 276 -17.28 -25.29 4.18
N GLN A 277 -17.85 -24.23 3.63
CA GLN A 277 -17.27 -23.50 2.49
C GLN A 277 -16.46 -22.29 2.95
N TYR A 278 -15.31 -22.06 2.31
CA TYR A 278 -14.51 -20.87 2.51
C TYR A 278 -15.14 -19.66 1.82
N THR A 279 -15.35 -18.56 2.56
CA THR A 279 -16.02 -17.36 2.04
C THR A 279 -15.17 -16.09 2.07
N ALA A 280 -13.92 -16.18 2.53
CA ALA A 280 -13.05 -15.02 2.69
C ALA A 280 -12.54 -14.43 1.35
N TRP A 281 -12.05 -15.26 0.44
CA TRP A 281 -11.17 -14.83 -0.65
C TRP A 281 -11.75 -15.05 -2.06
N GLY A 282 -11.31 -14.24 -3.02
CA GLY A 282 -11.66 -14.36 -4.44
C GLY A 282 -12.97 -13.66 -4.82
N SER A 283 -13.35 -13.75 -6.09
CA SER A 283 -14.56 -13.11 -6.63
C SER A 283 -15.86 -13.63 -6.00
N SER A 284 -15.87 -14.89 -5.54
CA SER A 284 -16.98 -15.46 -4.77
C SER A 284 -16.87 -15.20 -3.26
N GLY A 285 -15.73 -14.72 -2.78
CA GLY A 285 -15.46 -14.43 -1.37
C GLY A 285 -15.79 -13.00 -0.95
N VAL A 286 -15.31 -12.54 0.21
CA VAL A 286 -15.56 -11.18 0.71
C VAL A 286 -14.54 -10.18 0.18
N ILE A 287 -13.28 -10.59 -0.02
CA ILE A 287 -12.24 -9.74 -0.61
C ILE A 287 -11.48 -10.47 -1.73
N GLN A 288 -11.06 -9.71 -2.73
CA GLN A 288 -10.42 -10.19 -3.95
C GLN A 288 -9.20 -11.10 -3.68
N SER A 289 -8.25 -10.64 -2.88
CA SER A 289 -7.02 -11.40 -2.60
C SER A 289 -6.33 -10.88 -1.33
N LEU A 290 -5.35 -11.66 -0.84
CA LEU A 290 -4.45 -11.22 0.23
C LEU A 290 -3.62 -10.01 -0.19
N ASP A 291 -3.17 -9.97 -1.44
CA ASP A 291 -2.34 -8.85 -1.94
C ASP A 291 -3.12 -7.54 -1.93
N ILE A 292 -4.38 -7.55 -2.35
CA ILE A 292 -5.27 -6.37 -2.30
C ILE A 292 -5.55 -5.97 -0.85
N LEU A 293 -5.80 -6.94 0.03
CA LEU A 293 -5.99 -6.67 1.46
C LEU A 293 -4.77 -5.93 2.05
N LEU A 294 -3.56 -6.47 1.86
CA LEU A 294 -2.35 -5.89 2.44
C LEU A 294 -1.93 -4.58 1.77
N LYS A 295 -2.22 -4.43 0.47
CA LYS A 295 -2.09 -3.15 -0.25
C LYS A 295 -2.95 -2.09 0.42
N TRP A 296 -4.24 -2.37 0.61
CA TRP A 296 -5.18 -1.44 1.23
C TRP A 296 -4.84 -1.10 2.68
N MET A 297 -4.38 -2.08 3.47
CA MET A 297 -3.86 -1.85 4.83
C MET A 297 -2.70 -0.84 4.87
N LYS A 298 -1.90 -0.74 3.80
CA LYS A 298 -0.74 0.16 3.70
C LYS A 298 -1.12 1.53 3.11
N GLU A 299 -1.96 1.54 2.07
CA GLU A 299 -2.30 2.76 1.33
C GLU A 299 -3.31 3.64 2.07
N ASP A 300 -4.18 3.02 2.88
CA ASP A 300 -5.20 3.70 3.69
C ASP A 300 -4.94 3.41 5.18
N PRO A 301 -4.18 4.29 5.88
CA PRO A 301 -3.89 4.18 7.31
C PRO A 301 -5.15 4.15 8.17
N VAL A 302 -4.98 3.84 9.46
CA VAL A 302 -6.08 3.99 10.42
C VAL A 302 -6.30 5.48 10.67
N ASP A 303 -7.54 5.94 10.56
CA ASP A 303 -7.91 7.29 10.95
C ASP A 303 -8.44 7.36 12.40
N THR A 304 -8.53 8.57 12.95
CA THR A 304 -9.02 8.77 14.31
C THR A 304 -10.51 8.39 14.43
N TRP A 305 -11.28 8.46 13.34
CA TRP A 305 -12.67 8.04 13.30
C TRP A 305 -12.85 6.54 13.55
N GLU A 306 -12.05 5.71 12.91
CA GLU A 306 -11.99 4.27 13.15
C GLU A 306 -11.54 3.95 14.57
N LEU A 307 -10.50 4.64 15.05
CA LEU A 307 -9.99 4.44 16.41
C LEU A 307 -11.06 4.81 17.46
N GLY A 308 -11.76 5.93 17.25
CA GLY A 308 -12.84 6.38 18.13
C GLY A 308 -14.09 5.50 18.05
N ARG A 309 -14.40 4.96 16.87
CA ARG A 309 -15.44 3.94 16.75
C ARG A 309 -15.04 2.66 17.48
N ASN A 310 -13.78 2.24 17.39
CA ASN A 310 -13.27 1.05 18.07
C ASN A 310 -13.42 1.19 19.60
N ASP A 311 -13.11 2.38 20.15
CA ASP A 311 -13.38 2.74 21.56
C ASP A 311 -14.88 2.66 21.90
N SER A 312 -15.73 3.21 21.03
CA SER A 312 -17.18 3.22 21.23
C SER A 312 -17.76 1.81 21.23
N VAL A 313 -17.37 0.97 20.28
CA VAL A 313 -17.78 -0.44 20.20
C VAL A 313 -17.27 -1.24 21.39
N GLN A 314 -16.04 -0.98 21.88
CA GLN A 314 -15.53 -1.62 23.09
C GLN A 314 -16.36 -1.25 24.32
N SER A 315 -16.77 0.01 24.46
CA SER A 315 -17.60 0.43 25.59
C SER A 315 -18.95 -0.32 25.65
N ILE A 316 -19.44 -0.79 24.50
CA ILE A 316 -20.68 -1.56 24.38
C ILE A 316 -20.43 -3.06 24.56
N THR A 317 -19.47 -3.63 23.85
CA THR A 317 -19.29 -5.07 23.70
C THR A 317 -18.20 -5.65 24.60
N GLY A 318 -17.27 -4.82 25.07
CA GLY A 318 -16.06 -5.19 25.79
C GLY A 318 -14.87 -5.56 24.89
N THR A 319 -15.08 -5.81 23.60
CA THR A 319 -14.03 -6.24 22.67
C THR A 319 -13.67 -5.15 21.65
N ARG A 320 -12.54 -5.32 20.96
CA ARG A 320 -11.96 -4.37 20.00
C ARG A 320 -11.57 -5.05 18.71
N ASN A 321 -11.48 -4.26 17.64
CA ASN A 321 -10.80 -4.65 16.43
C ASN A 321 -9.30 -4.46 16.61
N VAL A 322 -8.58 -5.57 16.76
CA VAL A 322 -7.14 -5.52 17.00
C VAL A 322 -6.33 -5.00 15.82
N PHE A 323 -6.88 -5.01 14.62
CA PHE A 323 -6.24 -4.51 13.40
C PHE A 323 -6.45 -3.01 13.19
N VAL A 324 -7.35 -2.38 13.94
CA VAL A 324 -7.43 -0.92 14.06
C VAL A 324 -6.38 -0.42 15.03
N ASP A 325 -6.23 -1.07 16.19
CA ASP A 325 -5.22 -0.64 17.17
C ASP A 325 -3.79 -0.96 16.71
N TYR A 326 -3.56 -2.15 16.13
CA TYR A 326 -2.26 -2.61 15.63
C TYR A 326 -2.39 -3.19 14.20
N PRO A 327 -2.39 -2.34 13.17
CA PRO A 327 -2.41 -2.76 11.76
C PRO A 327 -1.26 -3.71 11.39
N GLU A 328 -0.14 -3.66 12.10
CA GLU A 328 1.01 -4.55 11.91
C GLU A 328 0.65 -6.04 11.98
N PHE A 329 -0.35 -6.39 12.81
CA PHE A 329 -0.80 -7.77 12.93
C PHE A 329 -1.35 -8.34 11.62
N ALA A 330 -1.82 -7.50 10.68
CA ALA A 330 -2.25 -7.97 9.37
C ALA A 330 -1.11 -8.65 8.61
N PHE A 331 0.08 -8.02 8.59
CA PHE A 331 1.26 -8.54 7.91
C PHE A 331 1.82 -9.77 8.62
N LEU A 332 1.99 -9.68 9.95
CA LEU A 332 2.49 -10.77 10.77
C LEU A 332 1.60 -12.01 10.69
N LEU A 333 0.27 -11.85 10.62
CA LEU A 333 -0.70 -12.95 10.54
C LEU A 333 -0.45 -13.86 9.33
N PHE A 334 -0.01 -13.29 8.21
CA PHE A 334 0.29 -14.00 6.97
C PHE A 334 1.79 -14.15 6.71
N GLY A 335 2.63 -13.96 7.72
CA GLY A 335 4.08 -14.13 7.62
C GLY A 335 4.73 -13.18 6.63
N LYS A 336 4.16 -11.97 6.51
CA LYS A 336 4.70 -10.89 5.68
C LYS A 336 5.43 -9.88 6.56
N ASP A 337 6.40 -9.21 5.97
CA ASP A 337 7.09 -8.11 6.63
C ASP A 337 6.17 -6.91 6.77
N ILE A 338 6.32 -6.20 7.89
CA ILE A 338 5.59 -4.97 8.17
C ILE A 338 6.27 -3.83 7.38
N PRO A 339 5.54 -3.05 6.56
CA PRO A 339 6.12 -1.91 5.87
C PRO A 339 6.57 -0.82 6.85
N ALA A 340 7.87 -0.50 6.88
CA ALA A 340 8.43 0.45 7.85
C ALA A 340 7.90 1.90 7.73
N ASN A 341 7.30 2.24 6.57
CA ASN A 341 6.72 3.54 6.29
C ASN A 341 5.19 3.59 6.48
N MET A 342 4.57 2.51 6.98
CA MET A 342 3.14 2.49 7.26
C MET A 342 2.85 3.35 8.49
N THR A 343 1.93 4.31 8.35
CA THR A 343 1.40 5.08 9.49
C THR A 343 0.48 4.16 10.30
N THR A 344 0.72 4.04 11.61
CA THR A 344 -0.11 3.23 12.50
C THR A 344 -0.36 3.93 13.84
N PRO A 345 -1.48 3.62 14.52
CA PRO A 345 -1.75 4.14 15.85
C PRO A 345 -0.70 3.72 16.88
N SER A 346 -0.18 2.51 16.78
CA SER A 346 0.85 1.99 17.67
C SER A 346 2.22 2.65 17.45
N GLY A 347 2.51 3.08 16.23
CA GLY A 347 3.84 3.52 15.79
C GLY A 347 4.85 2.36 15.63
N GLU A 348 4.44 1.12 15.87
CA GLU A 348 5.32 -0.05 15.91
C GLU A 348 5.83 -0.46 14.52
N ALA A 349 5.14 -0.06 13.45
CA ALA A 349 5.63 -0.20 12.08
C ALA A 349 7.03 0.40 11.89
N LYS A 350 7.39 1.48 12.61
CA LYS A 350 8.73 2.10 12.57
C LYS A 350 9.80 1.25 13.27
N ASN A 351 9.39 0.41 14.22
CA ASN A 351 10.25 -0.48 15.00
C ASN A 351 10.35 -1.88 14.38
N ALA A 352 9.41 -2.24 13.49
CA ALA A 352 9.59 -3.39 12.62
C ALA A 352 10.92 -3.22 11.90
N VAL A 353 11.79 -4.23 12.01
CA VAL A 353 13.17 -4.18 11.53
C VAL A 353 13.20 -3.46 10.18
N SER A 354 13.65 -2.21 10.18
CA SER A 354 13.85 -1.51 8.92
C SER A 354 14.91 -2.34 8.19
N CYS A 355 14.54 -3.05 7.12
CA CYS A 355 15.56 -3.40 6.15
C CYS A 355 16.12 -2.03 5.71
N SER A 356 17.33 -1.67 6.15
CA SER A 356 18.09 -0.63 5.47
C SER A 356 18.33 -1.20 4.09
N HIS A 357 17.43 -0.87 3.16
CA HIS A 357 17.27 -1.68 1.97
C HIS A 357 18.56 -1.81 1.19
N ASN A 358 19.10 -3.03 1.20
CA ASN A 358 20.17 -3.42 0.31
C ASN A 358 19.57 -4.12 -0.89
N TYR A 359 18.94 -3.33 -1.75
CA TYR A 359 18.33 -3.83 -2.97
C TYR A 359 19.42 -4.28 -3.94
N VAL A 360 19.46 -5.58 -4.19
CA VAL A 360 20.31 -6.18 -5.21
C VAL A 360 19.51 -6.23 -6.50
N ALA A 361 20.08 -5.70 -7.57
CA ALA A 361 19.51 -5.84 -8.90
C ALA A 361 19.53 -7.33 -9.30
N GLY A 362 18.36 -7.88 -9.58
CA GLY A 362 18.21 -9.15 -10.26
C GLY A 362 18.46 -9.01 -11.76
N ASN A 363 18.21 -10.10 -12.48
CA ASN A 363 18.39 -10.12 -13.93
C ASN A 363 17.45 -9.12 -14.61
N VAL A 364 18.01 -8.22 -15.42
CA VAL A 364 17.24 -7.27 -16.22
C VAL A 364 16.24 -8.03 -17.09
N VAL A 365 14.97 -7.70 -16.93
CA VAL A 365 13.89 -8.11 -17.82
C VAL A 365 13.91 -7.13 -18.99
N GLY A 366 14.38 -7.60 -20.15
CA GLY A 366 14.39 -6.77 -21.36
C GLY A 366 12.98 -6.41 -21.82
N ALA A 367 12.80 -5.21 -22.38
CA ALA A 367 11.56 -4.85 -23.04
C ALA A 367 11.26 -5.79 -24.20
N THR A 368 9.99 -6.13 -24.38
CA THR A 368 9.50 -6.95 -25.49
C THR A 368 8.68 -6.10 -26.46
N CYS A 369 8.10 -6.71 -27.50
CA CYS A 369 7.21 -5.99 -28.41
C CYS A 369 5.95 -5.45 -27.72
N THR A 370 5.50 -6.10 -26.65
CA THR A 370 4.18 -5.88 -26.02
C THR A 370 4.25 -5.61 -24.52
N ALA A 371 5.46 -5.59 -23.94
CA ALA A 371 5.66 -5.26 -22.52
C ALA A 371 6.95 -4.46 -22.34
N GLY A 372 6.91 -3.48 -21.43
CA GLY A 372 8.10 -2.75 -21.00
C GLY A 372 9.10 -3.65 -20.29
N GLY A 373 10.38 -3.30 -20.36
CA GLY A 373 11.43 -3.97 -19.61
C GLY A 373 11.61 -3.34 -18.24
N TYR A 374 12.24 -4.04 -17.32
CA TYR A 374 12.54 -3.55 -15.99
C TYR A 374 13.70 -4.31 -15.36
N THR A 375 14.36 -3.72 -14.39
CA THR A 375 15.29 -4.42 -13.49
C THR A 375 14.53 -4.75 -12.20
N PRO A 376 14.34 -6.02 -11.84
CA PRO A 376 13.80 -6.36 -10.53
C PRO A 376 14.87 -6.07 -9.48
N TYR A 377 14.49 -5.41 -8.40
CA TYR A 377 15.34 -5.14 -7.25
C TYR A 377 14.77 -5.90 -6.06
N THR A 378 15.60 -6.68 -5.37
CA THR A 378 15.18 -7.43 -4.17
C THR A 378 16.09 -7.09 -3.00
N CYS A 379 15.55 -6.64 -1.86
CA CYS A 379 16.36 -6.41 -0.65
C CYS A 379 16.94 -7.75 -0.22
N SER A 380 18.27 -7.87 -0.16
CA SER A 380 18.95 -9.09 0.25
C SER A 380 18.75 -9.46 1.73
N LEU A 381 18.07 -8.60 2.49
CA LEU A 381 17.89 -8.73 3.95
C LEU A 381 16.45 -9.09 4.34
N CYS A 382 15.44 -8.58 3.62
CA CYS A 382 14.02 -8.86 3.90
C CYS A 382 13.26 -9.50 2.72
N GLY A 383 13.84 -9.50 1.51
CA GLY A 383 13.16 -10.05 0.33
C GLY A 383 12.10 -9.14 -0.28
N ASP A 384 11.89 -7.92 0.25
CA ASP A 384 11.07 -6.89 -0.39
C ASP A 384 11.57 -6.63 -1.81
N SER A 385 10.67 -6.39 -2.75
CA SER A 385 11.04 -6.22 -4.15
C SER A 385 10.25 -5.14 -4.88
N TYR A 386 10.94 -4.44 -5.77
CA TYR A 386 10.33 -3.47 -6.67
C TYR A 386 10.93 -3.60 -8.08
N GLN A 387 10.27 -2.99 -9.07
CA GLN A 387 10.78 -2.88 -10.44
C GLN A 387 11.37 -1.48 -10.65
N GLY A 388 12.65 -1.40 -11.00
CA GLY A 388 13.35 -0.16 -11.36
C GLY A 388 13.85 -0.19 -12.80
N ASN A 389 14.44 0.90 -13.29
CA ASN A 389 14.92 1.03 -14.68
C ASN A 389 13.87 0.59 -15.72
N ILE A 390 12.64 1.08 -15.56
CA ILE A 390 11.55 0.75 -16.47
C ILE A 390 11.89 1.29 -17.86
N THR A 391 11.76 0.42 -18.86
CA THR A 391 11.91 0.79 -20.26
C THR A 391 10.58 0.56 -20.96
N ASN A 392 10.21 1.47 -21.85
CA ASN A 392 9.00 1.30 -22.65
C ASN A 392 9.08 0.02 -23.48
N GLN A 393 7.91 -0.56 -23.79
CA GLN A 393 7.82 -1.65 -24.75
C GLN A 393 8.46 -1.24 -26.10
N LEU A 394 9.10 -2.20 -26.77
CA LEU A 394 9.81 -1.96 -28.03
C LEU A 394 8.86 -1.74 -29.21
N GLY A 395 7.61 -2.19 -29.09
CA GLY A 395 6.68 -2.30 -30.21
C GLY A 395 7.11 -3.41 -31.20
N HIS A 396 6.22 -3.71 -32.14
CA HIS A 396 6.54 -4.62 -33.24
C HIS A 396 7.33 -3.92 -34.35
N ASN A 397 8.28 -4.63 -34.97
CA ASN A 397 8.98 -4.19 -36.17
C ASN A 397 8.71 -5.19 -37.29
N TYR A 398 7.69 -4.95 -38.10
CA TYR A 398 7.26 -5.88 -39.14
C TYR A 398 8.05 -5.72 -40.44
N VAL A 399 8.57 -6.84 -40.94
CA VAL A 399 9.11 -6.98 -42.29
C VAL A 399 8.39 -8.17 -42.94
N ASN A 400 7.79 -7.97 -44.11
CA ASN A 400 6.96 -8.98 -44.79
C ASN A 400 5.91 -9.60 -43.86
N ASP A 401 5.13 -8.74 -43.19
CA ASP A 401 4.06 -9.08 -42.24
C ASP A 401 4.49 -9.95 -41.04
N THR A 402 5.80 -10.07 -40.79
CA THR A 402 6.34 -10.80 -39.65
C THR A 402 7.23 -9.89 -38.82
N CYS A 403 6.97 -9.80 -37.53
CA CYS A 403 7.78 -8.99 -36.62
C CYS A 403 9.16 -9.62 -36.51
N THR A 404 10.21 -8.91 -36.86
CA THR A 404 11.59 -9.41 -36.81
C THR A 404 12.11 -9.64 -35.39
N ARG A 405 11.41 -9.11 -34.39
CA ARG A 405 11.77 -9.22 -32.96
C ARG A 405 11.12 -10.43 -32.27
N CYS A 406 9.86 -10.71 -32.57
CA CYS A 406 9.07 -11.74 -31.87
C CYS A 406 8.42 -12.77 -32.79
N ASN A 407 8.64 -12.67 -34.10
CA ASN A 407 7.99 -13.49 -35.14
C ASN A 407 6.46 -13.44 -35.13
N ALA A 408 5.85 -12.51 -34.38
CA ALA A 408 4.41 -12.26 -34.46
C ALA A 408 4.05 -11.85 -35.88
N LYS A 409 3.06 -12.51 -36.46
CA LYS A 409 2.47 -12.04 -37.72
C LYS A 409 1.66 -10.79 -37.44
N LYS A 410 1.83 -9.76 -38.27
CA LYS A 410 0.98 -8.57 -38.25
C LYS A 410 -0.47 -9.02 -38.32
N ALA A 411 -1.31 -8.53 -37.41
CA ALA A 411 -2.74 -8.85 -37.47
C ALA A 411 -3.27 -8.47 -38.85
N ALA A 412 -3.82 -9.46 -39.57
CA ALA A 412 -4.32 -9.24 -40.90
C ALA A 412 -5.50 -8.28 -40.83
N LEU A 413 -5.46 -7.20 -41.61
CA LEU A 413 -6.63 -6.38 -41.85
C LEU A 413 -7.66 -7.25 -42.59
N PRO A 414 -8.96 -7.04 -42.36
CA PRO A 414 -9.98 -7.75 -43.10
C PRO A 414 -9.81 -7.51 -44.61
N GLY A 415 -9.88 -8.60 -45.37
CA GLY A 415 -9.77 -8.59 -46.83
C GLY A 415 -11.05 -8.14 -47.51
N ASN A 416 -10.95 -7.86 -48.81
CA ASN A 416 -12.11 -7.51 -49.61
C ASN A 416 -13.10 -8.69 -49.67
N GLY A 417 -14.35 -8.44 -49.26
CA GLY A 417 -15.41 -9.44 -49.16
C GLY A 417 -15.47 -10.19 -47.82
N ASP A 418 -14.55 -9.93 -46.89
CA ASP A 418 -14.62 -10.55 -45.56
C ASP A 418 -15.86 -10.10 -44.80
N LYS A 419 -16.45 -11.04 -44.05
CA LYS A 419 -17.55 -10.77 -43.11
C LYS A 419 -16.97 -10.67 -41.71
N VAL A 420 -17.15 -9.53 -41.05
CA VAL A 420 -16.57 -9.25 -39.74
C VAL A 420 -17.58 -8.69 -38.74
N VAL A 421 -17.28 -8.87 -37.46
CA VAL A 421 -17.85 -8.08 -36.37
C VAL A 421 -16.82 -7.03 -35.99
N ILE A 422 -17.26 -5.77 -35.92
CA ILE A 422 -16.47 -4.63 -35.43
C ILE A 422 -16.71 -4.53 -33.92
N TYR A 423 -15.64 -4.50 -33.13
CA TYR A 423 -15.70 -4.77 -31.69
C TYR A 423 -14.83 -3.79 -30.89
N ALA A 424 -15.37 -3.25 -29.78
CA ALA A 424 -14.66 -2.43 -28.80
C ALA A 424 -14.22 -3.30 -27.59
N PRO A 425 -12.97 -3.82 -27.59
CA PRO A 425 -12.48 -4.76 -26.57
C PRO A 425 -12.44 -4.26 -25.15
N ALA A 426 -12.23 -2.97 -24.91
CA ALA A 426 -12.20 -2.42 -23.55
C ALA A 426 -13.58 -2.48 -22.85
N HIS A 427 -14.66 -2.70 -23.61
CA HIS A 427 -16.03 -2.58 -23.11
C HIS A 427 -16.94 -3.76 -23.46
N ASP A 428 -16.42 -4.81 -24.10
CA ASP A 428 -17.19 -5.98 -24.54
C ASP A 428 -18.38 -5.63 -25.47
N MET A 429 -18.24 -4.61 -26.33
CA MET A 429 -19.33 -4.12 -27.19
C MET A 429 -19.07 -4.38 -28.68
N ALA A 430 -19.99 -5.06 -29.35
CA ALA A 430 -20.03 -5.20 -30.80
C ALA A 430 -20.88 -4.09 -31.45
N LEU A 431 -20.45 -3.61 -32.62
CA LEU A 431 -21.16 -2.61 -33.40
C LEU A 431 -22.34 -3.23 -34.16
N SER A 432 -23.55 -2.75 -33.88
CA SER A 432 -24.76 -3.11 -34.61
C SER A 432 -25.18 -2.00 -35.58
N ALA A 433 -25.65 -2.39 -36.76
CA ALA A 433 -26.39 -1.53 -37.69
C ALA A 433 -27.73 -1.04 -37.10
N THR A 434 -28.21 -1.67 -36.02
CA THR A 434 -29.38 -1.20 -35.29
C THR A 434 -29.09 0.14 -34.63
N LYS A 435 -30.07 1.04 -34.65
CA LYS A 435 -29.98 2.35 -34.02
C LYS A 435 -30.60 2.35 -32.62
N ILE A 436 -29.97 3.00 -31.65
CA ILE A 436 -30.57 3.28 -30.31
C ILE A 436 -31.51 4.50 -30.41
N SER A 437 -31.17 5.43 -31.29
CA SER A 437 -31.97 6.57 -31.72
C SER A 437 -31.61 6.87 -33.18
N GLU A 438 -32.35 7.73 -33.87
CA GLU A 438 -32.17 8.04 -35.30
C GLU A 438 -30.70 8.25 -35.75
N TYR A 439 -29.80 8.67 -34.83
CA TYR A 439 -28.45 9.10 -35.12
C TYR A 439 -27.31 8.20 -34.62
N TYR A 440 -27.56 7.21 -33.75
CA TYR A 440 -26.48 6.45 -33.08
C TYR A 440 -26.66 4.95 -33.16
N ASN A 441 -25.59 4.26 -33.54
CA ASN A 441 -25.53 2.80 -33.62
C ASN A 441 -25.51 2.18 -32.22
N LYS A 442 -26.19 1.04 -32.11
CA LYS A 442 -26.32 0.28 -30.88
C LYS A 442 -25.09 -0.59 -30.63
N GLY A 443 -24.66 -0.65 -29.38
CA GLY A 443 -23.73 -1.67 -28.90
C GLY A 443 -24.48 -2.95 -28.51
N VAL A 444 -23.95 -4.09 -28.92
CA VAL A 444 -24.40 -5.41 -28.44
C VAL A 444 -23.35 -5.94 -27.48
N ASP A 445 -23.75 -6.19 -26.23
CA ASP A 445 -22.91 -6.80 -25.20
C ASP A 445 -22.56 -8.23 -25.60
N VAL A 446 -21.25 -8.50 -25.69
CA VAL A 446 -20.68 -9.81 -26.02
C VAL A 446 -19.72 -10.31 -24.93
N SER A 447 -19.87 -9.85 -23.69
CA SER A 447 -19.05 -10.26 -22.53
C SER A 447 -19.10 -11.77 -22.25
N GLY A 448 -20.18 -12.45 -22.64
CA GLY A 448 -20.32 -13.92 -22.63
C GLY A 448 -19.72 -14.64 -23.84
N GLY A 449 -19.04 -13.91 -24.74
CA GLY A 449 -18.61 -14.36 -26.06
C GLY A 449 -19.59 -13.98 -27.18
N PHE A 450 -19.13 -14.05 -28.43
CA PHE A 450 -19.88 -13.57 -29.60
C PHE A 450 -21.10 -14.40 -30.01
N GLY A 451 -21.24 -15.64 -29.52
CA GLY A 451 -22.39 -16.51 -29.83
C GLY A 451 -22.75 -16.59 -31.32
N SER A 452 -24.05 -16.55 -31.63
CA SER A 452 -24.58 -16.32 -32.98
C SER A 452 -24.89 -14.84 -33.17
N VAL A 453 -24.31 -14.23 -34.21
CA VAL A 453 -24.54 -12.83 -34.57
C VAL A 453 -25.62 -12.71 -35.63
N THR A 454 -26.33 -11.58 -35.69
CA THR A 454 -27.38 -11.33 -36.69
C THR A 454 -26.84 -10.53 -37.87
N ALA A 455 -27.63 -10.41 -38.95
CA ALA A 455 -27.28 -9.60 -40.11
C ALA A 455 -26.99 -8.11 -39.78
N ASN A 456 -27.39 -7.62 -38.61
CA ASN A 456 -27.10 -6.27 -38.16
C ASN A 456 -25.70 -6.13 -37.53
N GLU A 457 -25.11 -7.20 -37.00
CA GLU A 457 -23.77 -7.18 -36.39
C GLU A 457 -22.68 -7.68 -37.35
N ILE A 458 -23.07 -8.25 -38.49
CA ILE A 458 -22.16 -8.72 -39.54
C ILE A 458 -21.96 -7.60 -40.55
N TRP A 459 -20.71 -7.16 -40.69
CA TRP A 459 -20.26 -6.14 -41.62
C TRP A 459 -19.43 -6.77 -42.73
N VAL A 460 -19.85 -6.55 -43.98
CA VAL A 460 -19.11 -6.95 -45.18
C VAL A 460 -18.10 -5.86 -45.51
N VAL A 461 -16.84 -6.25 -45.60
CA VAL A 461 -15.72 -5.34 -45.88
C VAL A 461 -15.54 -5.16 -47.39
N THR A 462 -15.43 -3.92 -47.83
CA THR A 462 -14.93 -3.56 -49.16
C THR A 462 -13.58 -2.87 -48.99
N VAL A 463 -12.56 -3.35 -49.69
CA VAL A 463 -11.27 -2.65 -49.80
C VAL A 463 -11.27 -1.89 -51.11
N ASN A 464 -11.31 -0.56 -51.00
CA ASN A 464 -11.41 0.34 -52.14
C ASN A 464 -10.09 0.40 -52.92
N ALA A 465 -10.16 0.89 -54.16
CA ALA A 465 -8.99 0.98 -55.05
C ALA A 465 -7.87 1.88 -54.49
N ASP A 466 -8.22 2.85 -53.64
CA ASP A 466 -7.30 3.76 -52.96
C ASP A 466 -6.74 3.20 -51.64
N GLY A 467 -7.13 1.98 -51.26
CA GLY A 467 -6.74 1.33 -50.01
C GLY A 467 -7.57 1.72 -48.79
N SER A 468 -8.59 2.56 -48.94
CA SER A 468 -9.58 2.81 -47.90
C SER A 468 -10.56 1.63 -47.77
N TYR A 469 -11.34 1.63 -46.70
CA TYR A 469 -12.28 0.58 -46.35
C TYR A 469 -13.70 1.12 -46.29
N SER A 470 -14.65 0.38 -46.83
CA SER A 470 -16.08 0.64 -46.62
C SER A 470 -16.73 -0.58 -45.97
N PHE A 471 -17.73 -0.35 -45.13
CA PHE A 471 -18.46 -1.41 -44.43
C PHE A 471 -19.95 -1.34 -44.71
N VAL A 472 -20.53 -2.47 -45.09
CA VAL A 472 -21.98 -2.61 -45.30
C VAL A 472 -22.47 -3.78 -44.45
N SER A 473 -23.43 -3.55 -43.56
CA SER A 473 -24.03 -4.64 -42.79
C SER A 473 -24.73 -5.64 -43.72
N GLU A 474 -24.88 -6.89 -43.31
CA GLU A 474 -25.70 -7.85 -44.07
C GLU A 474 -27.18 -7.44 -44.16
N SER A 475 -27.64 -6.57 -43.27
CA SER A 475 -28.95 -5.90 -43.39
C SER A 475 -28.98 -4.75 -44.41
N GLY A 476 -27.87 -4.47 -45.10
CA GLY A 476 -27.76 -3.50 -46.17
C GLY A 476 -27.50 -2.06 -45.73
N LYS A 477 -27.06 -1.83 -44.48
CA LYS A 477 -26.81 -0.50 -43.92
C LYS A 477 -25.34 -0.15 -44.05
N LYS A 478 -25.02 1.05 -44.55
CA LYS A 478 -23.64 1.52 -44.64
C LYS A 478 -23.16 2.01 -43.27
N LEU A 479 -21.88 1.80 -42.97
CA LEU A 479 -21.21 2.55 -41.90
C LEU A 479 -20.69 3.86 -42.51
N ALA A 480 -21.46 4.93 -42.41
CA ALA A 480 -21.14 6.21 -43.04
C ALA A 480 -21.34 7.39 -42.07
N LEU A 481 -20.76 8.54 -42.43
CA LEU A 481 -21.07 9.82 -41.79
C LEU A 481 -21.96 10.69 -42.68
N ALA A 482 -22.85 11.45 -42.03
CA ALA A 482 -23.67 12.45 -42.69
C ALA A 482 -22.83 13.63 -43.21
N GLY A 483 -23.44 14.43 -44.11
CA GLY A 483 -22.78 15.57 -44.75
C GLY A 483 -22.28 16.63 -43.75
N ASP A 484 -23.09 16.94 -42.73
CA ASP A 484 -22.78 18.01 -41.76
C ASP A 484 -22.60 17.50 -40.32
N TYR A 485 -23.08 16.31 -39.99
CA TYR A 485 -23.11 15.80 -38.61
C TYR A 485 -22.10 14.68 -38.36
N ASN A 486 -21.57 14.61 -37.13
CA ASN A 486 -20.64 13.56 -36.66
C ASN A 486 -21.36 12.23 -36.29
N SER A 487 -22.68 12.19 -36.46
CA SER A 487 -23.49 11.00 -36.24
C SER A 487 -23.29 9.97 -37.36
N LEU A 488 -23.21 8.71 -36.98
CA LEU A 488 -23.20 7.59 -37.92
C LEU A 488 -24.57 7.50 -38.61
N ASN A 489 -24.58 7.46 -39.94
CA ASN A 489 -25.79 7.30 -40.74
C ASN A 489 -25.69 6.10 -41.69
N ASP A 490 -26.84 5.63 -42.15
CA ASP A 490 -26.92 4.38 -42.90
C ASP A 490 -26.85 4.57 -44.42
N THR A 491 -26.80 5.82 -44.87
CA THR A 491 -26.91 6.25 -46.28
C THR A 491 -25.98 7.43 -46.63
N GLY A 492 -25.05 7.81 -45.76
CA GLY A 492 -24.18 8.97 -45.96
C GLY A 492 -23.20 8.82 -47.11
N ALA A 493 -22.71 9.97 -47.59
CA ALA A 493 -21.71 10.05 -48.66
C ALA A 493 -20.27 9.83 -48.17
N ASN A 494 -20.04 9.81 -46.85
CA ASN A 494 -18.72 9.65 -46.26
C ASN A 494 -18.58 8.23 -45.66
N ASP A 495 -18.54 7.21 -46.51
CA ASP A 495 -18.48 5.78 -46.13
C ASP A 495 -17.10 5.14 -46.26
N ASP A 496 -16.07 5.95 -46.54
CA ASP A 496 -14.68 5.50 -46.63
C ASP A 496 -13.92 5.74 -45.31
N TRP A 497 -13.18 4.71 -44.90
CA TRP A 497 -12.46 4.66 -43.63
C TRP A 497 -11.00 4.25 -43.83
N THR A 498 -10.12 4.82 -43.04
CA THR A 498 -8.73 4.36 -42.87
C THR A 498 -8.65 3.51 -41.61
N ILE A 499 -7.90 2.41 -41.67
CA ILE A 499 -7.67 1.52 -40.53
C ILE A 499 -6.19 1.56 -40.21
N THR A 500 -5.83 2.02 -39.01
CA THR A 500 -4.44 2.12 -38.56
C THR A 500 -4.22 1.21 -37.36
N PRO A 501 -3.24 0.30 -37.39
CA PRO A 501 -2.93 -0.53 -36.22
C PRO A 501 -2.44 0.31 -35.04
N LYS A 502 -2.86 -0.02 -33.82
CA LYS A 502 -2.32 0.58 -32.59
C LYS A 502 -0.91 0.05 -32.34
N SER A 503 0.04 0.95 -32.13
CA SER A 503 1.41 0.57 -31.83
C SER A 503 1.49 -0.22 -30.52
N GLY A 504 2.12 -1.39 -30.55
CA GLY A 504 2.30 -2.25 -29.37
C GLY A 504 1.06 -3.05 -28.95
N ALA A 505 -0.02 -3.05 -29.73
CA ALA A 505 -1.22 -3.83 -29.46
C ALA A 505 -1.66 -4.63 -30.70
N ASP A 506 -1.37 -5.92 -30.70
CA ASP A 506 -1.74 -6.84 -31.79
C ASP A 506 -3.27 -6.96 -31.91
N GLY A 507 -3.80 -6.76 -33.12
CA GLY A 507 -5.23 -6.91 -33.42
C GLY A 507 -6.10 -5.74 -32.96
N ILE A 508 -5.49 -4.66 -32.48
CA ILE A 508 -6.16 -3.41 -32.12
C ILE A 508 -5.88 -2.34 -33.18
N PHE A 509 -6.92 -1.63 -33.58
CA PHE A 509 -6.92 -0.68 -34.68
C PHE A 509 -7.67 0.60 -34.29
N TYR A 510 -7.29 1.70 -34.93
CA TYR A 510 -8.04 2.95 -34.97
C TYR A 510 -8.70 3.07 -36.34
N ILE A 511 -10.02 3.31 -36.36
CA ILE A 511 -10.79 3.46 -37.59
C ILE A 511 -11.14 4.95 -37.75
N LYS A 512 -10.64 5.59 -38.81
CA LYS A 512 -10.82 7.04 -39.04
C LYS A 512 -11.44 7.32 -40.39
N ASN A 513 -12.52 8.11 -40.41
CA ASN A 513 -13.20 8.48 -41.65
C ASN A 513 -12.27 9.30 -42.56
N VAL A 514 -12.22 8.94 -43.85
CA VAL A 514 -11.31 9.57 -44.83
C VAL A 514 -11.66 11.04 -45.04
N ALA A 515 -12.93 11.34 -45.29
CA ALA A 515 -13.38 12.68 -45.65
C ALA A 515 -13.46 13.61 -44.43
N ARG A 516 -13.84 13.07 -43.27
CA ARG A 516 -14.19 13.86 -42.08
C ARG A 516 -13.11 13.88 -41.00
N GLY A 517 -12.22 12.89 -41.00
CA GLY A 517 -11.15 12.77 -40.01
C GLY A 517 -11.61 12.34 -38.62
N ASN A 518 -12.89 12.02 -38.42
CA ASN A 518 -13.41 11.49 -37.17
C ASN A 518 -12.99 10.03 -36.95
N TYR A 519 -12.64 9.68 -35.72
CA TYR A 519 -12.40 8.30 -35.29
C TYR A 519 -13.70 7.66 -34.80
N LEU A 520 -13.90 6.38 -35.14
CA LEU A 520 -14.97 5.56 -34.58
C LEU A 520 -14.67 5.25 -33.11
N GLU A 521 -15.69 5.35 -32.26
CA GLU A 521 -15.56 5.10 -30.83
C GLU A 521 -16.75 4.34 -30.26
N TRP A 522 -16.51 3.63 -29.15
CA TRP A 522 -17.56 3.25 -28.22
C TRP A 522 -17.64 4.28 -27.10
N TYR A 523 -18.75 5.03 -27.02
CA TYR A 523 -18.91 6.05 -25.99
C TYR A 523 -19.68 5.50 -24.79
N ALA A 524 -18.95 4.86 -23.88
CA ALA A 524 -19.52 4.14 -22.73
C ALA A 524 -20.51 4.97 -21.90
N SER A 525 -20.23 6.27 -21.68
CA SER A 525 -21.10 7.14 -20.87
C SER A 525 -22.48 7.40 -21.50
N LYS A 526 -22.60 7.24 -22.82
CA LYS A 526 -23.86 7.39 -23.58
C LYS A 526 -24.39 6.05 -24.10
N ASN A 527 -23.67 4.96 -23.84
CA ASN A 527 -24.01 3.59 -24.20
C ASN A 527 -24.32 3.44 -25.70
N ASN A 528 -23.50 4.06 -26.55
CA ASN A 528 -23.70 4.07 -28.00
C ASN A 528 -22.37 4.11 -28.77
N TRP A 529 -22.45 3.78 -30.05
CA TRP A 529 -21.38 3.99 -31.00
C TRP A 529 -21.50 5.37 -31.63
N SER A 530 -20.38 6.08 -31.70
CA SER A 530 -20.28 7.44 -32.23
C SER A 530 -18.97 7.65 -32.98
N THR A 531 -18.74 8.88 -33.45
CA THR A 531 -17.44 9.29 -33.96
C THR A 531 -17.02 10.62 -33.39
N TYR A 532 -15.72 10.83 -33.24
CA TYR A 532 -15.17 12.05 -32.66
C TYR A 532 -13.85 12.45 -33.32
N VAL A 533 -13.62 13.77 -33.44
CA VAL A 533 -12.33 14.30 -33.88
C VAL A 533 -11.48 14.55 -32.65
N THR A 534 -10.40 13.79 -32.51
CA THR A 534 -9.48 13.88 -31.38
C THR A 534 -8.04 13.64 -31.83
N SER A 535 -7.11 14.17 -31.05
CA SER A 535 -5.69 13.80 -31.09
C SER A 535 -5.31 12.82 -29.98
N ASP A 536 -6.17 12.66 -28.97
CA ASP A 536 -5.99 11.73 -27.85
C ASP A 536 -6.80 10.45 -28.09
N LEU A 537 -6.10 9.35 -28.39
CA LEU A 537 -6.67 8.07 -28.77
C LEU A 537 -6.61 7.08 -27.60
N SER A 538 -7.51 7.28 -26.64
CA SER A 538 -7.70 6.39 -25.49
C SER A 538 -8.35 5.05 -25.90
N ASP A 539 -8.58 4.20 -24.91
CA ASP A 539 -9.27 2.91 -25.01
C ASP A 539 -10.66 2.95 -25.69
N LEU A 540 -11.37 4.08 -25.62
CA LEU A 540 -12.67 4.29 -26.29
C LEU A 540 -12.60 4.14 -27.82
N PHE A 541 -11.42 4.41 -28.42
CA PHE A 541 -11.19 4.38 -29.86
C PHE A 541 -10.51 3.09 -30.34
N GLU A 542 -10.22 2.17 -29.43
CA GLU A 542 -9.53 0.93 -29.73
C GLU A 542 -10.52 -0.11 -30.26
N ILE A 543 -10.36 -0.49 -31.52
CA ILE A 543 -11.29 -1.37 -32.25
C ILE A 543 -10.59 -2.65 -32.70
N SER A 544 -11.29 -3.77 -32.68
CA SER A 544 -10.84 -5.06 -33.21
C SER A 544 -11.85 -5.62 -34.22
N PHE A 545 -11.39 -6.56 -35.05
CA PHE A 545 -12.21 -7.26 -36.04
C PHE A 545 -12.26 -8.77 -35.76
N HIS A 546 -13.45 -9.35 -35.80
CA HIS A 546 -13.65 -10.79 -35.68
C HIS A 546 -14.34 -11.37 -36.92
N VAL A 547 -13.71 -12.34 -37.59
CA VAL A 547 -14.25 -12.95 -38.81
C VAL A 547 -15.45 -13.87 -38.52
N VAL A 548 -16.49 -13.75 -39.34
CA VAL A 548 -17.74 -14.51 -39.30
C VAL A 548 -17.68 -15.67 -40.29
N LYS A 549 -18.00 -16.89 -39.84
CA LYS A 549 -18.02 -18.11 -40.68
C LYS A 549 -19.33 -18.23 -41.46
N SER A 550 -19.36 -19.17 -42.42
CA SER A 550 -20.50 -19.41 -43.33
C SER A 550 -21.84 -19.76 -42.66
N ASN A 551 -21.85 -20.09 -41.37
CA ASN A 551 -23.04 -20.37 -40.57
C ASN A 551 -23.43 -19.21 -39.62
N ASN A 552 -22.96 -17.99 -39.87
CA ASN A 552 -23.13 -16.81 -39.03
C ASN A 552 -22.62 -17.00 -37.57
N GLN A 553 -21.74 -17.97 -37.34
CA GLN A 553 -20.99 -18.06 -36.11
C GLN A 553 -19.70 -17.27 -36.24
N VAL A 554 -19.43 -16.42 -35.26
CA VAL A 554 -18.12 -15.82 -35.09
C VAL A 554 -17.12 -16.91 -34.75
N CYS A 555 -15.89 -16.81 -35.25
CA CYS A 555 -14.89 -17.84 -35.01
C CYS A 555 -14.72 -18.09 -33.49
N SER A 556 -15.12 -19.28 -33.04
CA SER A 556 -15.15 -19.70 -31.64
C SER A 556 -13.77 -19.83 -30.99
N HIS A 557 -12.69 -19.66 -31.76
CA HIS A 557 -11.31 -19.82 -31.31
C HIS A 557 -11.01 -21.18 -30.62
N THR A 558 -11.84 -22.20 -30.88
CA THR A 558 -11.74 -23.53 -30.24
C THR A 558 -10.62 -24.39 -30.80
N ASN A 559 -10.26 -24.18 -32.07
CA ASN A 559 -9.15 -24.88 -32.72
C ASN A 559 -7.96 -23.93 -32.82
N THR A 560 -6.88 -24.25 -32.12
CA THR A 560 -5.68 -23.42 -32.02
C THR A 560 -4.41 -24.24 -32.20
N ARG A 561 -3.32 -23.56 -32.57
CA ARG A 561 -1.97 -24.11 -32.55
C ARG A 561 -1.04 -23.12 -31.86
N ILE A 562 0.00 -23.63 -31.24
CA ILE A 562 1.04 -22.80 -30.63
C ILE A 562 2.11 -22.52 -31.70
N GLU A 563 2.40 -21.25 -31.95
CA GLU A 563 3.47 -20.81 -32.86
C GLU A 563 4.54 -20.03 -32.09
N GLY A 564 5.81 -20.17 -32.48
CA GLY A 564 6.90 -19.38 -31.89
C GLY A 564 7.21 -19.73 -30.43
N ALA A 565 6.87 -20.94 -29.99
CA ALA A 565 7.34 -21.45 -28.70
C ALA A 565 8.85 -21.72 -28.76
N SER A 566 9.55 -21.31 -27.71
CA SER A 566 10.98 -21.56 -27.52
C SER A 566 11.26 -21.80 -26.04
N ALA A 567 12.09 -22.77 -25.73
CA ALA A 567 12.50 -23.01 -24.34
C ALA A 567 13.47 -21.90 -23.89
N ALA A 568 13.37 -21.52 -22.61
CA ALA A 568 14.38 -20.66 -22.01
C ALA A 568 15.70 -21.41 -21.87
N THR A 569 16.80 -20.69 -22.04
CA THR A 569 18.16 -21.18 -21.81
C THR A 569 18.75 -20.48 -20.58
N CYS A 570 20.00 -20.81 -20.21
CA CYS A 570 20.64 -20.16 -19.07
C CYS A 570 20.82 -18.64 -19.24
N THR A 571 20.97 -18.17 -20.49
CA THR A 571 21.28 -16.77 -20.81
C THR A 571 20.23 -16.11 -21.68
N GLY A 572 19.43 -16.88 -22.44
CA GLY A 572 18.36 -16.37 -23.30
C GLY A 572 16.99 -16.73 -22.77
N HIS A 573 16.08 -15.75 -22.76
CA HIS A 573 14.66 -15.99 -22.48
C HIS A 573 14.04 -16.95 -23.51
N GLY A 574 13.07 -17.73 -23.05
CA GLY A 574 12.18 -18.51 -23.89
C GLY A 574 10.84 -17.81 -24.06
N HIS A 575 9.94 -18.46 -24.79
CA HIS A 575 8.58 -18.00 -25.01
C HIS A 575 7.63 -19.19 -25.00
N THR A 576 6.50 -19.11 -24.31
CA THR A 576 5.50 -20.20 -24.33
C THR A 576 4.88 -20.42 -25.71
N GLY A 577 5.12 -19.48 -26.63
CA GLY A 577 4.51 -19.44 -27.96
C GLY A 577 3.13 -18.78 -27.90
N ARG A 578 2.75 -18.18 -29.03
CA ARG A 578 1.43 -17.58 -29.20
C ARG A 578 0.43 -18.66 -29.62
N THR A 579 -0.74 -18.65 -29.01
CA THR A 579 -1.84 -19.53 -29.41
C THR A 579 -2.60 -18.84 -30.54
N VAL A 580 -2.54 -19.43 -31.73
CA VAL A 580 -3.15 -18.91 -32.96
C VAL A 580 -4.30 -19.79 -33.34
N CYS A 581 -5.47 -19.22 -33.58
CA CYS A 581 -6.60 -19.99 -34.09
C CYS A 581 -6.27 -20.53 -35.47
N THR A 582 -6.35 -21.85 -35.64
CA THR A 582 -6.04 -22.51 -36.91
C THR A 582 -7.09 -22.23 -37.99
N ALA A 583 -8.29 -21.80 -37.59
CA ALA A 583 -9.40 -21.53 -38.50
C ALA A 583 -9.41 -20.08 -39.06
N CYS A 584 -8.99 -19.08 -38.28
CA CYS A 584 -9.01 -17.67 -38.70
C CYS A 584 -7.65 -16.97 -38.66
N GLY A 585 -6.59 -17.61 -38.15
CA GLY A 585 -5.25 -17.03 -38.08
C GLY A 585 -5.06 -15.95 -37.00
N VAL A 586 -6.11 -15.58 -36.27
CA VAL A 586 -6.06 -14.62 -35.14
C VAL A 586 -5.28 -15.22 -33.98
N THR A 587 -4.41 -14.41 -33.36
CA THR A 587 -3.77 -14.74 -32.09
C THR A 587 -4.82 -14.67 -30.98
N VAL A 588 -5.14 -15.80 -30.36
CA VAL A 588 -6.11 -15.88 -29.25
C VAL A 588 -5.44 -15.70 -27.89
N ASN A 589 -4.15 -15.99 -27.81
CA ASN A 589 -3.31 -15.70 -26.67
C ASN A 589 -1.90 -15.38 -27.19
N ALA A 590 -1.34 -14.25 -26.77
CA ALA A 590 -0.02 -13.82 -27.22
C ALA A 590 1.12 -14.72 -26.72
N GLY A 591 0.89 -15.54 -25.70
CA GLY A 591 1.92 -16.26 -24.97
C GLY A 591 2.63 -15.35 -23.96
N SER A 592 3.48 -15.95 -23.14
CA SER A 592 4.27 -15.27 -22.11
C SER A 592 5.74 -15.58 -22.27
N VAL A 593 6.58 -14.63 -21.85
CA VAL A 593 8.03 -14.84 -21.75
C VAL A 593 8.31 -15.87 -20.66
N ILE A 594 9.16 -16.85 -21.00
CA ILE A 594 9.76 -17.75 -20.03
C ILE A 594 11.10 -17.16 -19.66
N ASN A 595 11.29 -16.79 -18.40
CA ASN A 595 12.56 -16.22 -17.95
C ASN A 595 13.73 -17.17 -18.22
N ALA A 596 14.88 -16.61 -18.59
CA ALA A 596 16.13 -17.36 -18.65
C ALA A 596 16.30 -18.12 -17.33
N THR A 597 16.70 -19.39 -17.40
CA THR A 597 16.76 -20.26 -16.23
C THR A 597 17.84 -19.83 -15.24
N GLY A 598 18.72 -18.91 -15.65
CA GLY A 598 19.92 -18.54 -14.93
C GLY A 598 20.94 -19.68 -14.90
N HIS A 599 22.06 -19.42 -14.25
CA HIS A 599 23.11 -20.38 -14.05
C HIS A 599 23.05 -20.96 -12.64
N ASN A 600 23.08 -22.29 -12.53
CA ASN A 600 23.36 -23.00 -11.29
C ASN A 600 24.79 -23.56 -11.36
N TYR A 601 25.72 -23.05 -10.57
CA TYR A 601 27.14 -23.41 -10.65
C TYR A 601 27.51 -24.48 -9.61
N VAL A 602 28.14 -25.55 -10.07
CA VAL A 602 28.80 -26.56 -9.23
C VAL A 602 30.24 -26.72 -9.74
N ASN A 603 31.22 -26.65 -8.85
CA ASN A 603 32.65 -26.67 -9.21
C ASN A 603 33.02 -25.60 -10.26
N ALA A 604 32.56 -24.36 -10.07
CA ALA A 604 32.79 -23.23 -10.96
C ALA A 604 32.31 -23.41 -12.41
N LYS A 605 31.41 -24.37 -12.68
CA LYS A 605 30.74 -24.54 -13.98
C LYS A 605 29.24 -24.67 -13.82
N CYS A 606 28.50 -24.05 -14.73
CA CYS A 606 27.05 -24.14 -14.74
C CYS A 606 26.64 -25.58 -15.09
N THR A 607 25.82 -26.21 -14.26
CA THR A 607 25.38 -27.59 -14.43
C THR A 607 24.45 -27.78 -15.63
N VAL A 608 23.87 -26.69 -16.14
CA VAL A 608 22.90 -26.71 -17.25
C VAL A 608 23.54 -26.37 -18.60
N CYS A 609 24.40 -25.35 -18.69
CA CYS A 609 25.03 -24.94 -19.95
C CYS A 609 26.56 -25.02 -19.99
N GLY A 610 27.21 -25.41 -18.89
CA GLY A 610 28.67 -25.56 -18.81
C GLY A 610 29.47 -24.26 -18.72
N ALA A 611 28.82 -23.09 -18.74
CA ALA A 611 29.48 -21.79 -18.60
C ALA A 611 30.30 -21.71 -17.31
N ALA A 612 31.50 -21.11 -17.35
CA ALA A 612 32.33 -20.90 -16.17
C ALA A 612 31.69 -19.85 -15.24
N GLN A 613 31.87 -20.02 -13.93
CA GLN A 613 31.39 -19.06 -12.93
C GLN A 613 32.22 -17.77 -13.01
N PRO A 614 31.60 -16.60 -13.24
CA PRO A 614 32.31 -15.33 -13.29
C PRO A 614 33.01 -15.03 -11.95
N GLY A 615 34.26 -14.59 -12.00
CA GLY A 615 35.02 -14.15 -10.82
C GLY A 615 35.64 -15.25 -9.96
N VAL A 616 35.56 -16.52 -10.38
CA VAL A 616 36.35 -17.60 -9.75
C VAL A 616 37.58 -17.86 -10.61
N GLU A 617 38.74 -17.33 -10.20
CA GLU A 617 40.03 -17.78 -10.73
C GLU A 617 40.22 -19.24 -10.37
N GLN A 618 40.32 -20.11 -11.38
CA GLN A 618 40.69 -21.51 -11.16
C GLN A 618 42.15 -21.55 -10.70
N THR A 619 42.36 -21.72 -9.40
CA THR A 619 43.66 -22.13 -8.89
C THR A 619 43.78 -23.64 -9.13
N GLU A 620 44.42 -24.04 -10.23
CA GLU A 620 44.92 -25.40 -10.34
C GLU A 620 46.07 -25.62 -9.33
N PRO A 621 46.18 -26.82 -8.73
CA PRO A 621 47.26 -27.13 -7.81
C PRO A 621 48.59 -27.23 -8.57
N THR A 622 49.53 -26.34 -8.24
CA THR A 622 50.87 -26.30 -8.80
C THR A 622 51.72 -27.50 -8.37
N ASN A 623 52.41 -28.14 -9.31
CA ASN A 623 53.66 -28.86 -9.04
C ASN A 623 54.69 -28.52 -10.14
N PRO A 624 55.99 -28.32 -9.81
CA PRO A 624 56.93 -27.60 -10.65
C PRO A 624 57.76 -28.54 -11.54
N THR A 625 58.08 -28.13 -12.77
CA THR A 625 59.46 -27.89 -13.25
C THR A 625 59.59 -27.79 -14.78
N ASN A 626 60.37 -26.78 -15.17
CA ASN A 626 61.30 -26.67 -16.30
C ASN A 626 60.83 -26.17 -17.69
N PRO A 627 61.71 -25.38 -18.37
CA PRO A 627 61.33 -24.39 -19.37
C PRO A 627 61.60 -24.84 -20.81
N THR A 628 60.91 -24.21 -21.75
CA THR A 628 61.47 -23.80 -23.05
C THR A 628 60.53 -22.79 -23.73
N ASP A 629 61.03 -21.56 -23.88
CA ASP A 629 60.68 -20.55 -24.90
C ASP A 629 61.14 -21.08 -26.30
N PRO A 630 60.69 -20.60 -27.50
CA PRO A 630 60.37 -19.19 -27.78
C PRO A 630 59.26 -18.82 -28.77
N SER A 631 59.04 -17.48 -28.82
CA SER A 631 58.64 -16.65 -29.98
C SER A 631 57.14 -16.44 -30.18
N GLU A 632 56.56 -15.24 -30.33
CA GLU A 632 57.05 -13.97 -30.89
C GLU A 632 56.42 -12.71 -30.22
N ALA A 633 57.00 -11.55 -30.54
CA ALA A 633 56.93 -10.22 -29.92
C ALA A 633 55.77 -9.30 -30.46
N PRO A 634 55.81 -7.94 -30.38
CA PRO A 634 55.37 -7.13 -29.23
C PRO A 634 54.40 -5.96 -29.56
N THR A 635 53.83 -5.37 -28.49
CA THR A 635 53.48 -3.97 -28.16
C THR A 635 53.32 -2.87 -29.24
N GLU A 636 52.30 -1.98 -29.07
CA GLU A 636 52.42 -0.50 -28.93
C GLU A 636 51.10 0.16 -28.41
N THR A 637 51.25 1.26 -27.65
CA THR A 637 50.26 2.23 -27.09
C THR A 637 50.39 3.57 -27.90
N PRO A 638 49.80 4.77 -27.63
CA PRO A 638 48.64 5.25 -26.85
C PRO A 638 47.72 6.34 -27.51
N THR A 639 46.61 6.69 -26.82
CA THR A 639 45.87 7.98 -26.59
C THR A 639 45.64 9.06 -27.68
N GLU A 640 44.43 9.67 -27.69
CA GLU A 640 44.15 11.14 -27.54
C GLU A 640 42.64 11.43 -27.28
N THR A 641 42.38 12.44 -26.44
CA THR A 641 41.07 13.06 -26.10
C THR A 641 40.82 14.25 -27.04
N PRO A 642 39.60 14.84 -27.11
CA PRO A 642 39.37 16.07 -26.30
C PRO A 642 37.95 16.25 -25.73
N THR A 643 37.91 17.00 -24.63
CA THR A 643 36.77 17.60 -23.91
C THR A 643 36.09 18.71 -24.72
N GLU A 644 34.78 18.97 -24.49
CA GLU A 644 34.20 20.30 -24.24
C GLU A 644 32.78 20.18 -23.62
N THR A 645 32.49 21.08 -22.68
CA THR A 645 31.21 21.31 -21.97
C THR A 645 30.43 22.42 -22.69
N PRO A 646 29.10 22.52 -22.53
CA PRO A 646 28.62 23.74 -21.89
C PRO A 646 27.45 23.54 -20.92
N THR A 647 27.51 24.32 -19.85
CA THR A 647 26.46 24.71 -18.90
C THR A 647 25.52 25.72 -19.54
N GLU A 648 24.21 25.68 -19.26
CA GLU A 648 23.39 26.89 -19.03
C GLU A 648 22.26 26.62 -18.02
N THR A 649 22.03 27.62 -17.17
CA THR A 649 20.90 27.81 -16.24
C THR A 649 19.90 28.76 -16.93
N PRO A 650 18.61 28.77 -16.54
CA PRO A 650 18.12 30.03 -15.99
C PRO A 650 17.18 29.86 -14.78
N THR A 651 17.39 30.74 -13.81
CA THR A 651 16.45 31.21 -12.79
C THR A 651 15.58 32.31 -13.39
N GLU A 652 14.29 32.42 -13.01
CA GLU A 652 13.60 33.70 -12.73
C GLU A 652 12.32 33.47 -11.88
N THR A 653 12.03 34.48 -11.06
CA THR A 653 10.98 34.63 -10.02
C THR A 653 9.64 35.13 -10.62
N PRO A 654 8.49 35.10 -9.90
CA PRO A 654 7.97 36.32 -9.22
C PRO A 654 7.18 36.01 -7.92
N THR A 655 7.34 36.71 -6.79
CA THR A 655 6.75 38.01 -6.33
C THR A 655 5.67 37.82 -5.26
N GLU A 656 5.80 38.61 -4.19
CA GLU A 656 4.93 38.69 -3.00
C GLU A 656 3.63 39.54 -3.17
N THR A 657 2.58 39.09 -2.45
CA THR A 657 1.44 39.75 -1.73
C THR A 657 0.65 40.94 -2.34
N PRO A 658 -0.68 41.09 -2.04
CA PRO A 658 -1.11 41.69 -0.77
C PRO A 658 -2.37 41.08 -0.10
N THR A 659 -2.41 41.33 1.21
CA THR A 659 -3.45 41.20 2.26
C THR A 659 -4.84 41.75 1.91
N GLU A 660 -5.90 41.15 2.46
CA GLU A 660 -7.02 41.85 3.13
C GLU A 660 -7.68 41.00 4.23
N THR A 661 -8.06 41.67 5.33
CA THR A 661 -8.82 41.18 6.50
C THR A 661 -10.20 41.83 6.46
N PRO A 662 -11.27 41.17 6.97
CA PRO A 662 -12.01 41.84 8.05
C PRO A 662 -12.65 40.91 9.11
N SER A 663 -12.47 41.35 10.37
CA SER A 663 -13.47 41.51 11.46
C SER A 663 -14.21 40.31 12.09
N GLU A 664 -13.87 40.09 13.37
CA GLU A 664 -14.71 39.49 14.43
C GLU A 664 -15.94 40.35 14.80
N PRO A 665 -16.94 39.71 15.44
CA PRO A 665 -17.60 40.33 16.58
C PRO A 665 -17.54 39.45 17.84
N THR A 666 -17.18 40.10 18.94
CA THR A 666 -17.28 39.69 20.34
C THR A 666 -18.73 39.56 20.82
N VAL A 667 -19.09 38.52 21.58
CA VAL A 667 -20.17 38.55 22.60
C VAL A 667 -19.82 37.64 23.79
N GLU A 668 -20.21 38.11 24.97
CA GLU A 668 -19.82 37.75 26.35
C GLU A 668 -20.41 36.43 26.92
N SER A 669 -19.76 35.99 28.02
CA SER A 669 -20.11 34.97 29.04
C SER A 669 -21.50 35.18 29.72
N PRO A 670 -22.12 34.28 30.56
CA PRO A 670 -21.49 33.49 31.66
C PRO A 670 -22.12 32.12 32.11
N CYS A 671 -21.48 31.51 33.13
CA CYS A 671 -21.89 30.44 34.10
C CYS A 671 -21.79 28.97 33.62
N ASP A 672 -21.36 27.95 34.38
CA ASP A 672 -20.80 27.71 35.74
C ASP A 672 -20.08 26.32 35.68
N PRO A 673 -19.13 25.96 36.57
CA PRO A 673 -18.29 24.76 36.39
C PRO A 673 -18.90 23.46 36.96
N PRO A 674 -18.67 22.28 36.34
CA PRO A 674 -19.11 21.01 36.91
C PRO A 674 -18.14 20.45 37.96
N VAL A 675 -18.76 19.73 38.90
CA VAL A 675 -18.25 19.19 40.17
C VAL A 675 -17.18 18.09 39.96
N LYS A 676 -16.08 18.16 40.71
CA LYS A 676 -15.07 17.07 40.82
C LYS A 676 -15.47 16.02 41.85
N VAL A 677 -15.33 14.74 41.48
CA VAL A 677 -15.32 13.54 42.37
C VAL A 677 -14.20 12.59 41.85
N PRO A 678 -13.47 11.85 42.71
CA PRO A 678 -12.00 11.71 42.60
C PRO A 678 -11.50 10.51 41.78
N ALA A 679 -10.25 10.65 41.32
CA ALA A 679 -9.46 9.67 40.57
C ALA A 679 -8.90 8.53 41.45
N ILE A 680 -8.80 7.33 40.86
CA ILE A 680 -8.07 6.17 41.39
C ILE A 680 -6.67 6.13 40.74
N ASP A 681 -5.69 5.80 41.57
CA ASP A 681 -4.24 5.81 41.42
C ASP A 681 -3.68 4.82 40.35
N PRO A 682 -2.80 5.26 39.43
CA PRO A 682 -2.02 4.37 38.58
C PRO A 682 -0.51 4.49 38.88
N ASP A 683 0.06 3.50 39.54
CA ASP A 683 1.51 3.26 39.48
C ASP A 683 1.81 1.76 39.61
N LYS A 684 2.28 1.15 38.50
CA LYS A 684 3.22 0.02 38.42
C LYS A 684 3.41 -0.45 36.97
N ASP A 685 4.51 -0.04 36.34
CA ASP A 685 5.23 -0.88 35.36
C ASP A 685 6.76 -0.59 35.45
N PRO A 686 7.64 -1.60 35.63
CA PRO A 686 9.07 -1.41 35.76
C PRO A 686 9.84 -1.84 34.49
N ASN A 687 10.56 -0.91 33.85
CA ASN A 687 11.81 -1.22 33.13
C ASN A 687 12.58 0.08 32.81
N ASN A 688 13.61 0.39 33.62
CA ASN A 688 14.51 1.52 33.39
C ASN A 688 15.98 1.08 33.44
N SER A 689 16.46 0.56 32.32
CA SER A 689 17.86 0.16 32.07
C SER A 689 18.87 1.32 32.21
N THR A 690 18.40 2.56 32.27
CA THR A 690 19.23 3.77 32.39
C THR A 690 19.89 3.91 33.78
N VAL A 691 19.26 3.37 34.83
CA VAL A 691 19.79 3.43 36.21
C VAL A 691 20.94 2.44 36.40
N ILE A 692 20.89 1.28 35.74
CA ILE A 692 21.92 0.23 35.83
C ILE A 692 23.24 0.73 35.22
N ILE A 693 23.18 1.44 34.09
CA ILE A 693 24.36 2.01 33.42
C ILE A 693 25.02 3.10 34.28
N LEU A 694 24.22 3.94 34.95
CA LEU A 694 24.73 5.01 35.83
C LEU A 694 25.37 4.46 37.11
N ILE A 695 24.87 3.35 37.67
CA ILE A 695 25.46 2.67 38.82
C ILE A 695 26.81 2.03 38.45
N VAL A 696 26.91 1.38 37.28
CA VAL A 696 28.15 0.75 36.82
C VAL A 696 29.27 1.78 36.60
N VAL A 697 28.95 2.93 35.99
CA VAL A 697 29.92 4.02 35.79
C VAL A 697 30.36 4.65 37.13
N GLY A 698 29.43 4.81 38.08
CA GLY A 698 29.74 5.29 39.43
C GLY A 698 30.69 4.38 40.21
N VAL A 699 30.52 3.06 40.10
CA VAL A 699 31.37 2.05 40.75
C VAL A 699 32.80 2.06 40.18
N ILE A 700 32.95 2.21 38.87
CA ILE A 700 34.27 2.27 38.20
C ILE A 700 35.08 3.49 38.65
N VAL A 701 34.43 4.65 38.79
CA VAL A 701 35.09 5.90 39.24
C VAL A 701 35.54 5.80 40.71
N VAL A 702 34.72 5.23 41.59
CA VAL A 702 35.07 5.02 43.00
C VAL A 702 36.23 4.03 43.15
N ALA A 703 36.24 2.96 42.36
CA ALA A 703 37.34 1.99 42.33
C ALA A 703 38.66 2.63 41.86
N GLY A 704 38.62 3.49 40.82
CA GLY A 704 39.80 4.21 40.34
C GLY A 704 40.41 5.17 41.37
N VAL A 705 39.56 5.87 42.14
CA VAL A 705 40.02 6.76 43.24
C VAL A 705 40.63 5.94 44.38
N ALA A 706 40.06 4.80 44.74
CA ALA A 706 40.59 3.92 45.78
C ALA A 706 41.98 3.35 45.39
N VAL A 707 42.18 2.97 44.13
CA VAL A 707 43.48 2.50 43.60
C VAL A 707 44.53 3.61 43.65
N ALA A 708 44.18 4.84 43.25
CA ALA A 708 45.09 5.98 43.30
C ALA A 708 45.53 6.32 44.74
N VAL A 709 44.60 6.29 45.70
CA VAL A 709 44.89 6.47 47.13
C VAL A 709 45.80 5.36 47.66
N THR A 710 45.56 4.11 47.27
CA THR A 710 46.36 2.96 47.69
C THR A 710 47.79 3.02 47.13
N LEU A 711 47.98 3.47 45.88
CA LEU A 711 49.28 3.67 45.26
C LEU A 711 50.08 4.79 45.93
N VAL A 712 49.42 5.89 46.32
CA VAL A 712 50.05 6.99 47.07
C VAL A 712 50.49 6.53 48.46
N LEU A 713 49.67 5.73 49.15
CA LEU A 713 50.01 5.15 50.46
C LEU A 713 51.14 4.10 50.36
N LYS A 714 51.16 3.27 49.31
CA LYS A 714 52.25 2.31 49.03
C LYS A 714 53.58 2.99 48.70
N LYS A 715 53.56 4.11 47.95
CA LYS A 715 54.77 4.89 47.63
C LYS A 715 55.37 5.56 48.88
N LYS A 716 54.53 5.88 49.87
CA LYS A 716 54.95 6.45 51.16
C LYS A 716 55.58 5.40 52.09
N ARG A 717 55.02 4.18 52.12
CA ARG A 717 55.56 3.01 52.87
C ARG A 717 56.90 2.45 52.37
N LYS A 718 57.36 2.86 51.18
CA LYS A 718 58.68 2.51 50.62
C LYS A 718 59.72 3.62 50.83
N ALA A 719 59.29 4.79 51.30
CA ALA A 719 60.14 5.94 51.57
C ALA A 719 60.34 6.20 53.07
N GLU A 720 59.60 5.45 53.91
CA GLU A 720 59.88 5.12 55.30
C GLU A 720 60.54 3.74 55.32
#